data_AF-Q9AV70-F1
#
_entry.id   AF-Q9AV70-F1
#
_cell.length_a   1.000
_cell.length_b   1.000
_cell.length_c   1.000
_cell.angle_alpha   90.00
_cell.angle_beta   90.00
_cell.angle_gamma   90.00
#
_symmetry.space_group_name_H-M   'P 1'
#
loop_
_entity.id
_entity.type
_entity.pdbx_description
1 polymer ?
#
loop_
_entity_poly.entity_id
_entity_poly.type
_entity_poly.pdbx_seq_one_letter_code
_entity_poly.pdbx_strand_id
1 'polypeptide(L)'
;MPNLEHLNLSSNQFSGEIPASLAKLTKLQSVVLGSNLLHGGVPPVIGNISGLRTLELSGNPLGGAIPTTLGKLRSLEHINVSLAGLESTIPDELSLCANLTVIGLAGNKLTGKLPVALARLTRVREFNVSKNMLSGEVLPDYFTAWTNLEVFQADGNRFTGEIPTAITMASRLEFLSLATNNLSGAIPPVIGTLANLKLLDLAENKLAGAIPRTIGNLTSLETLRLYTNKLTGRLPDELGDMAALQRLSVSSNMLEGELPAGLARLPRLVGLVAFDNLLSGAIPPEFGRNGQLSIVSMANNRFSGELPRGVCASAPRLRWLGLDDNQFSGTVPACYRNLTNLVRLRMARNKLAGDVSEILASHPDLYYLDLSGNSFDGELPEHWAQFKSLSFLHLSGNKIAGAIPASYGAMSLQDLDLSSNRLAGEIPPELGSLPLTKLNLRRNALSGRVPATLGNAARMEMLDLSGNALDGGVPVELTKLAEMWYLNLSSNNLSGEVPPLLGKMRSLTTLDLSGNPGLCGHDIAGLNSCSSNTTTGDGHSGKTRLVLAVTLSVAAALLVSMVAVVCAVSRKARRAAVVVEKAETSASGGGGSSTAAAVQASIWSKDTTFSFGDILAATEHFNDAYCIGKGSFGTVYRADLGGGRAVAVKRLDASETGDACWGVSERSFENEVRALTRVRHRNIVKLHGFCAMGGYMYLVYELAERGSLGAVLYGGGGGGGCRFDWPARMRAIRGVAHALAYLHHDCSPPMIHRDVSVNNVLLDPDYEPRVSDFGTARFLVPGRSTCDSIAGSYGYMAPELAYMRVTTKCDVYSFGVVAMEMLMGKYPGGLISSLQHSPQSLSAEGHDGSGGGGGEEASASASRRLLLKDVVDQRLDAPAGKLAGQVVFAFVVALSCVRTSPDARPTMRAVAQELAARRRPILDRPFEMIKIGDLTNSHR
;
A
#
# COMPACT_ATOMS: atom_id res chain seq x y z
N MET A 1 11.71 17.40 -45.45
CA MET A 1 12.94 17.85 -44.76
C MET A 1 14.08 16.84 -45.02
N PRO A 2 14.64 16.79 -46.24
CA PRO A 2 15.64 15.76 -46.61
C PRO A 2 16.98 15.89 -45.88
N ASN A 3 17.25 17.05 -45.27
CA ASN A 3 18.46 17.33 -44.49
C ASN A 3 18.23 17.22 -42.97
N LEU A 4 17.14 16.58 -42.51
CA LEU A 4 16.86 16.49 -41.08
C LEU A 4 17.84 15.50 -40.41
N GLU A 5 18.61 16.00 -39.43
CA GLU A 5 19.58 15.21 -38.67
C GLU A 5 19.10 14.87 -37.26
N HIS A 6 18.30 15.75 -36.65
CA HIS A 6 17.76 15.54 -35.31
C HIS A 6 16.25 15.71 -35.32
N LEU A 7 15.55 14.68 -34.85
CA LEU A 7 14.11 14.69 -34.63
C LEU A 7 13.84 14.45 -33.16
N ASN A 8 13.32 15.46 -32.46
CA ASN A 8 12.84 15.33 -31.09
C ASN A 8 11.36 15.71 -31.02
N LEU A 9 10.54 14.74 -30.65
CA LEU A 9 9.09 14.83 -30.45
C LEU A 9 8.68 14.32 -29.06
N SER A 10 9.63 14.20 -28.13
CA SER A 10 9.37 13.63 -26.81
C SER A 10 8.46 14.49 -25.94
N SER A 11 7.86 13.87 -24.90
CA SER A 11 6.99 14.54 -23.92
C SER A 11 5.78 15.24 -24.55
N ASN A 12 5.17 14.58 -25.53
CA ASN A 12 3.98 15.04 -26.24
C ASN A 12 2.86 14.00 -26.09
N GLN A 13 1.82 14.13 -26.93
CA GLN A 13 0.70 13.18 -26.98
C GLN A 13 0.62 12.48 -28.34
N PHE A 14 1.73 12.36 -29.06
CA PHE A 14 1.76 11.66 -30.35
C PHE A 14 1.32 10.21 -30.17
N SER A 15 0.36 9.77 -30.99
CA SER A 15 -0.22 8.43 -30.96
C SER A 15 -0.23 7.79 -32.34
N GLY A 16 -0.48 6.49 -32.40
CA GLY A 16 -0.30 5.70 -33.63
C GLY A 16 1.05 5.00 -33.69
N GLU A 17 1.32 4.39 -34.84
CA GLU A 17 2.58 3.67 -35.05
C GLU A 17 3.70 4.61 -35.48
N ILE A 18 4.94 4.26 -35.14
CA ILE A 18 6.11 4.94 -35.70
C ILE A 18 6.16 4.60 -37.20
N PRO A 19 5.98 5.58 -38.10
CA PRO A 19 5.76 5.28 -39.51
C PRO A 19 7.02 4.75 -40.17
N ALA A 20 6.88 3.72 -41.01
CA ALA A 20 8.01 3.15 -41.75
C ALA A 20 8.70 4.17 -42.68
N SER A 21 8.00 5.23 -43.09
CA SER A 21 8.55 6.33 -43.88
C SER A 21 9.63 7.13 -43.15
N LEU A 22 9.75 7.02 -41.82
CA LEU A 22 10.85 7.62 -41.06
C LEU A 22 12.22 7.16 -41.57
N ALA A 23 12.31 5.92 -42.04
CA ALA A 23 13.54 5.36 -42.64
C ALA A 23 13.98 6.06 -43.94
N LYS A 24 13.11 6.87 -44.57
CA LYS A 24 13.47 7.68 -45.75
C LYS A 24 14.35 8.89 -45.39
N LEU A 25 14.39 9.28 -44.12
CA LEU A 25 15.21 10.38 -43.63
C LEU A 25 16.62 9.88 -43.31
N THR A 26 17.38 9.53 -44.35
CA THR A 26 18.67 8.84 -44.24
C THR A 26 19.78 9.65 -43.55
N LYS A 27 19.61 10.98 -43.41
CA LYS A 27 20.53 11.86 -42.68
C LYS A 27 20.27 11.93 -41.17
N LEU A 28 19.22 11.28 -40.65
CA LEU A 28 18.92 11.28 -39.23
C LEU A 28 20.06 10.66 -38.41
N GLN A 29 20.50 11.41 -37.42
CA GLN A 29 21.46 11.03 -36.39
C GLN A 29 20.79 10.85 -35.02
N SER A 30 19.67 11.53 -34.77
CA SER A 30 18.96 11.41 -33.49
C SER A 30 17.46 11.34 -33.69
N VAL A 31 16.83 10.33 -33.08
CA VAL A 31 15.38 10.16 -33.02
C VAL A 31 14.98 10.04 -31.55
N VAL A 32 14.27 11.04 -31.05
CA VAL A 32 13.84 11.15 -29.66
C VAL A 32 12.32 11.30 -29.63
N LEU A 33 11.62 10.21 -29.32
CA LEU A 33 10.17 10.08 -29.35
C LEU A 33 9.59 9.68 -27.98
N GLY A 34 10.40 9.68 -26.92
CA GLY A 34 9.99 9.21 -25.59
C GLY A 34 8.81 9.99 -24.97
N SER A 35 8.14 9.39 -23.99
CA SER A 35 6.99 9.97 -23.26
C SER A 35 5.89 10.45 -24.20
N ASN A 36 5.33 9.53 -24.98
CA ASN A 36 4.22 9.74 -25.91
C ASN A 36 3.20 8.59 -25.77
N LEU A 37 2.29 8.45 -26.73
CA LEU A 37 1.27 7.38 -26.81
C LEU A 37 1.49 6.48 -28.05
N LEU A 38 2.73 6.36 -28.51
CA LEU A 38 3.09 5.58 -29.70
C LEU A 38 2.97 4.08 -29.41
N HIS A 39 2.44 3.31 -30.36
CA HIS A 39 2.23 1.86 -30.26
C HIS A 39 2.68 1.12 -31.53
N GLY A 40 2.47 -0.19 -31.62
CA GLY A 40 2.76 -0.99 -32.83
C GLY A 40 4.21 -1.49 -32.95
N GLY A 41 4.96 -1.45 -31.85
CA GLY A 41 6.33 -1.94 -31.76
C GLY A 41 7.37 -0.96 -32.30
N VAL A 42 8.64 -1.36 -32.18
CA VAL A 42 9.75 -0.65 -32.83
C VAL A 42 9.80 -1.08 -34.30
N PRO A 43 9.62 -0.18 -35.29
CA PRO A 43 9.62 -0.59 -36.69
C PRO A 43 10.99 -1.14 -37.12
N PRO A 44 11.06 -2.36 -37.69
CA PRO A 44 12.33 -2.95 -38.13
C PRO A 44 13.10 -2.10 -39.14
N VAL A 45 12.38 -1.29 -39.93
CA VAL A 45 12.95 -0.39 -40.95
C VAL A 45 13.80 0.74 -40.36
N ILE A 46 13.67 1.06 -39.06
CA ILE A 46 14.57 2.00 -38.39
C ILE A 46 16.02 1.54 -38.50
N GLY A 47 16.25 0.22 -38.54
CA GLY A 47 17.58 -0.37 -38.75
C GLY A 47 18.27 0.03 -40.06
N ASN A 48 17.56 0.63 -41.02
CA ASN A 48 18.14 1.11 -42.28
C ASN A 48 18.69 2.55 -42.19
N ILE A 49 18.48 3.27 -41.09
CA ILE A 49 19.00 4.63 -40.87
C ILE A 49 20.44 4.52 -40.35
N SER A 50 21.39 4.15 -41.22
CA SER A 50 22.77 3.80 -40.82
C SER A 50 23.54 4.90 -40.08
N GLY A 51 23.15 6.17 -40.25
CA GLY A 51 23.72 7.33 -39.55
C GLY A 51 23.19 7.56 -38.13
N LEU A 52 22.19 6.79 -37.68
CA LEU A 52 21.53 7.00 -36.39
C LEU A 52 22.48 6.71 -35.22
N ARG A 53 22.64 7.70 -34.34
CA ARG A 53 23.44 7.66 -33.11
C ARG A 53 22.57 7.56 -31.85
N THR A 54 21.42 8.21 -31.84
CA THR A 54 20.49 8.20 -30.70
C THR A 54 19.12 7.70 -31.12
N LEU A 55 18.62 6.69 -30.40
CA LEU A 55 17.26 6.18 -30.49
C LEU A 55 16.62 6.15 -29.10
N GLU A 56 15.79 7.14 -28.81
CA GLU A 56 15.09 7.28 -27.53
C GLU A 56 13.58 7.15 -27.77
N LEU A 57 13.00 6.07 -27.27
CA LEU A 57 11.59 5.71 -27.46
C LEU A 57 10.87 5.43 -26.13
N SER A 58 11.51 5.69 -24.99
CA SER A 58 11.02 5.28 -23.68
C SER A 58 9.64 5.85 -23.32
N GLY A 59 8.89 5.18 -22.46
CA GLY A 59 7.58 5.69 -21.99
C GLY A 59 6.52 5.80 -23.10
N ASN A 60 6.51 4.83 -24.01
CA ASN A 60 5.50 4.68 -25.07
C ASN A 60 4.93 3.26 -25.03
N PRO A 61 3.62 3.02 -25.18
CA PRO A 61 3.06 1.67 -25.21
C PRO A 61 3.33 0.90 -26.52
N LEU A 62 4.60 0.75 -26.91
CA LEU A 62 5.02 0.15 -28.17
C LEU A 62 4.56 -1.32 -28.29
N GLY A 63 4.82 -2.14 -27.28
CA GLY A 63 4.60 -3.58 -27.35
C GLY A 63 5.53 -4.28 -28.36
N GLY A 64 5.27 -5.55 -28.63
CA GLY A 64 6.03 -6.32 -29.62
C GLY A 64 7.47 -6.61 -29.21
N ALA A 65 8.29 -7.02 -30.18
CA ALA A 65 9.67 -7.44 -29.95
C ALA A 65 10.69 -6.32 -30.25
N ILE A 66 11.87 -6.42 -29.65
CA ILE A 66 13.05 -5.66 -30.09
C ILE A 66 13.52 -6.22 -31.44
N PRO A 67 13.50 -5.44 -32.54
CA PRO A 67 13.88 -5.95 -33.85
C PRO A 67 15.38 -6.27 -33.94
N THR A 68 15.72 -7.45 -34.47
CA THR A 68 17.12 -7.83 -34.76
C THR A 68 17.79 -6.89 -35.75
N THR A 69 17.01 -6.20 -36.60
CA THR A 69 17.50 -5.21 -37.56
C THR A 69 18.13 -4.00 -36.91
N LEU A 70 17.89 -3.72 -35.62
CA LEU A 70 18.59 -2.67 -34.89
C LEU A 70 20.12 -2.92 -34.87
N GLY A 71 20.57 -4.17 -34.95
CA GLY A 71 22.00 -4.52 -35.07
C GLY A 71 22.70 -3.98 -36.34
N LYS A 72 21.93 -3.46 -37.31
CA LYS A 72 22.48 -2.79 -38.50
C LYS A 72 22.94 -1.35 -38.22
N LEU A 73 22.51 -0.75 -37.11
CA LEU A 73 22.82 0.64 -36.75
C LEU A 73 24.23 0.77 -36.16
N ARG A 74 25.25 0.64 -37.02
CA ARG A 74 26.66 0.63 -36.60
C ARG A 74 27.14 1.95 -35.95
N SER A 75 26.42 3.04 -36.22
CA SER A 75 26.70 4.36 -35.63
C SER A 75 25.99 4.58 -34.28
N LEU A 76 25.14 3.65 -33.82
CA LEU A 76 24.30 3.84 -32.64
C LEU A 76 25.16 3.90 -31.37
N GLU A 77 24.98 4.97 -30.61
CA GLU A 77 25.67 5.29 -29.36
C GLU A 77 24.70 5.17 -28.16
N HIS A 78 23.45 5.61 -28.34
CA HIS A 78 22.44 5.58 -27.29
C HIS A 78 21.16 4.92 -27.80
N ILE A 79 20.74 3.87 -27.10
CA ILE A 79 19.41 3.27 -27.25
C ILE A 79 18.67 3.28 -25.90
N ASN A 80 17.46 3.81 -25.89
CA ASN A 80 16.57 3.70 -24.75
C ASN A 80 15.15 3.40 -25.23
N VAL A 81 14.65 2.23 -24.84
CA VAL A 81 13.31 1.74 -25.13
C VAL A 81 12.67 1.24 -23.83
N SER A 82 12.95 1.93 -22.73
CA SER A 82 12.42 1.61 -21.40
C SER A 82 10.92 1.94 -21.29
N LEU A 83 10.19 1.27 -20.41
CA LEU A 83 8.76 1.50 -20.16
C LEU A 83 7.94 1.44 -21.45
N ALA A 84 8.28 0.48 -22.33
CA ALA A 84 7.73 0.41 -23.67
C ALA A 84 6.74 -0.76 -23.90
N GLY A 85 6.52 -1.58 -22.87
CA GLY A 85 5.66 -2.76 -22.95
C GLY A 85 6.20 -3.87 -23.85
N LEU A 86 7.49 -3.84 -24.22
CA LEU A 86 8.11 -4.84 -25.10
C LEU A 86 8.05 -6.23 -24.49
N GLU A 87 7.79 -7.25 -25.30
CA GLU A 87 7.57 -8.63 -24.88
C GLU A 87 8.35 -9.59 -25.78
N SER A 88 9.67 -9.67 -25.56
CA SER A 88 10.58 -10.54 -26.31
C SER A 88 11.83 -10.89 -25.51
N THR A 89 12.75 -11.65 -26.10
CA THR A 89 14.15 -11.70 -25.64
C THR A 89 14.92 -10.47 -26.11
N ILE A 90 16.11 -10.24 -25.54
CA ILE A 90 17.07 -9.27 -26.07
C ILE A 90 17.83 -9.93 -27.23
N PRO A 91 17.85 -9.35 -28.44
CA PRO A 91 18.50 -9.96 -29.61
C PRO A 91 20.02 -9.88 -29.55
N ASP A 92 20.71 -10.96 -29.92
CA ASP A 92 22.18 -11.01 -30.03
C ASP A 92 22.72 -9.97 -31.01
N GLU A 93 21.96 -9.64 -32.06
CA GLU A 93 22.34 -8.67 -33.08
C GLU A 93 22.55 -7.27 -32.49
N LEU A 94 22.00 -6.93 -31.33
CA LEU A 94 22.28 -5.64 -30.69
C LEU A 94 23.78 -5.48 -30.36
N SER A 95 24.51 -6.59 -30.17
CA SER A 95 25.97 -6.60 -29.99
C SER A 95 26.76 -6.09 -31.21
N LEU A 96 26.12 -5.97 -32.37
CA LEU A 96 26.74 -5.49 -33.60
C LEU A 96 26.86 -3.95 -33.63
N CYS A 97 26.15 -3.24 -32.76
CA CYS A 97 26.22 -1.79 -32.59
C CYS A 97 27.39 -1.40 -31.70
N ALA A 98 28.62 -1.61 -32.17
CA ALA A 98 29.86 -1.49 -31.38
C ALA A 98 30.13 -0.10 -30.74
N ASN A 99 29.41 0.93 -31.17
CA ASN A 99 29.51 2.29 -30.62
C ASN A 99 28.60 2.54 -29.41
N LEU A 100 27.76 1.58 -29.02
CA LEU A 100 26.81 1.75 -27.92
C LEU A 100 27.53 2.07 -26.60
N THR A 101 27.12 3.18 -26.00
CA THR A 101 27.53 3.66 -24.68
C THR A 101 26.40 3.56 -23.67
N VAL A 102 25.15 3.75 -24.09
CA VAL A 102 23.97 3.72 -23.20
C VAL A 102 22.92 2.77 -23.76
N ILE A 103 22.50 1.82 -22.92
CA ILE A 103 21.47 0.83 -23.24
C ILE A 103 20.41 0.83 -22.14
N GLY A 104 19.24 1.41 -22.43
CA GLY A 104 18.08 1.45 -21.55
C GLY A 104 16.94 0.57 -22.06
N LEU A 105 16.60 -0.47 -21.32
CA LEU A 105 15.54 -1.44 -21.64
C LEU A 105 14.63 -1.72 -20.43
N ALA A 106 14.66 -0.85 -19.42
CA ALA A 106 14.00 -1.07 -18.14
C ALA A 106 12.47 -1.07 -18.24
N GLY A 107 11.76 -1.75 -17.33
CA GLY A 107 10.31 -1.66 -17.21
C GLY A 107 9.56 -2.21 -18.42
N ASN A 108 10.00 -3.36 -18.94
CA ASN A 108 9.38 -4.07 -20.04
C ASN A 108 8.97 -5.49 -19.59
N LYS A 109 8.56 -6.34 -20.53
CA LYS A 109 8.26 -7.76 -20.31
C LYS A 109 9.34 -8.66 -20.94
N LEU A 110 10.59 -8.22 -20.93
CA LEU A 110 11.66 -8.97 -21.59
C LEU A 110 11.95 -10.28 -20.85
N THR A 111 12.13 -11.38 -21.59
CA THR A 111 12.36 -12.74 -21.06
C THR A 111 13.69 -13.32 -21.56
N GLY A 112 14.03 -14.53 -21.12
CA GLY A 112 15.25 -15.21 -21.52
C GLY A 112 16.47 -14.80 -20.68
N LYS A 113 17.66 -15.12 -21.16
CA LYS A 113 18.93 -14.75 -20.52
C LYS A 113 19.43 -13.41 -21.06
N LEU A 114 20.30 -12.73 -20.30
CA LEU A 114 21.09 -11.66 -20.87
C LEU A 114 22.05 -12.28 -21.93
N PRO A 115 22.06 -11.80 -23.19
CA PRO A 115 22.86 -12.44 -24.22
C PRO A 115 24.36 -12.20 -24.01
N VAL A 116 25.18 -13.25 -24.02
CA VAL A 116 26.64 -13.14 -23.84
C VAL A 116 27.30 -12.31 -24.94
N ALA A 117 26.71 -12.29 -26.14
CA ALA A 117 27.20 -11.50 -27.26
C ALA A 117 27.32 -9.99 -26.94
N LEU A 118 26.52 -9.47 -26.00
CA LEU A 118 26.61 -8.06 -25.57
C LEU A 118 27.97 -7.71 -24.93
N ALA A 119 28.75 -8.69 -24.46
CA ALA A 119 30.13 -8.48 -24.02
C ALA A 119 31.06 -7.99 -25.16
N ARG A 120 30.62 -7.99 -26.42
CA ARG A 120 31.37 -7.36 -27.53
C ARG A 120 31.32 -5.83 -27.51
N LEU A 121 30.41 -5.24 -26.75
CA LEU A 121 30.19 -3.79 -26.69
C LEU A 121 31.13 -3.12 -25.69
N THR A 122 32.38 -2.85 -26.07
CA THR A 122 33.42 -2.36 -25.14
C THR A 122 33.30 -0.89 -24.71
N ARG A 123 32.33 -0.15 -25.28
CA ARG A 123 32.08 1.27 -24.99
C ARG A 123 30.93 1.52 -24.02
N VAL A 124 30.27 0.48 -23.53
CA VAL A 124 29.13 0.61 -22.62
C VAL A 124 29.57 1.32 -21.34
N ARG A 125 28.80 2.37 -21.01
CA ARG A 125 28.92 3.22 -19.83
C ARG A 125 27.69 3.05 -18.94
N GLU A 126 26.50 2.94 -19.52
CA GLU A 126 25.27 2.74 -18.79
C GLU A 126 24.48 1.58 -19.37
N PHE A 127 24.12 0.65 -18.50
CA PHE A 127 23.36 -0.54 -18.85
C PHE A 127 22.20 -0.71 -17.87
N ASN A 128 20.97 -0.58 -18.36
CA ASN A 128 19.77 -0.68 -17.54
C ASN A 128 18.75 -1.64 -18.17
N VAL A 129 18.51 -2.75 -17.49
CA VAL A 129 17.51 -3.79 -17.85
C VAL A 129 16.55 -4.07 -16.70
N SER A 130 16.44 -3.16 -15.73
CA SER A 130 15.65 -3.40 -14.53
C SER A 130 14.16 -3.61 -14.81
N LYS A 131 13.43 -4.23 -13.89
CA LYS A 131 11.98 -4.44 -13.94
C LYS A 131 11.55 -5.15 -15.22
N ASN A 132 12.10 -6.34 -15.43
CA ASN A 132 11.81 -7.24 -16.54
C ASN A 132 11.60 -8.68 -16.02
N MET A 133 11.58 -9.67 -16.90
CA MET A 133 11.51 -11.10 -16.57
C MET A 133 12.76 -11.87 -17.01
N LEU A 134 13.92 -11.18 -17.06
CA LEU A 134 15.19 -11.80 -17.46
C LEU A 134 15.64 -12.81 -16.40
N SER A 135 16.32 -13.86 -16.84
CA SER A 135 16.69 -15.03 -16.03
C SER A 135 18.12 -15.49 -16.32
N GLY A 136 18.59 -16.53 -15.62
CA GLY A 136 19.97 -17.01 -15.73
C GLY A 136 20.94 -16.18 -14.92
N GLU A 137 22.24 -16.35 -15.16
CA GLU A 137 23.30 -15.67 -14.40
C GLU A 137 23.71 -14.35 -15.07
N VAL A 138 24.15 -13.38 -14.25
CA VAL A 138 24.88 -12.21 -14.75
C VAL A 138 26.32 -12.66 -14.98
N LEU A 139 26.73 -12.80 -16.23
CA LEU A 139 28.04 -13.37 -16.57
C LEU A 139 29.20 -12.41 -16.29
N PRO A 140 30.39 -12.92 -15.91
CA PRO A 140 31.59 -12.10 -15.70
C PRO A 140 32.05 -11.38 -16.97
N ASP A 141 31.77 -11.93 -18.15
CA ASP A 141 32.15 -11.40 -19.46
C ASP A 141 31.76 -9.93 -19.62
N TYR A 142 30.57 -9.53 -19.15
CA TYR A 142 30.10 -8.15 -19.23
C TYR A 142 31.03 -7.19 -18.50
N PHE A 143 31.44 -7.52 -17.28
CA PHE A 143 32.30 -6.65 -16.48
C PHE A 143 33.75 -6.64 -16.98
N THR A 144 34.23 -7.75 -17.56
CA THR A 144 35.56 -7.76 -18.21
C THR A 144 35.61 -6.91 -19.46
N ALA A 145 34.51 -6.82 -20.20
CA ALA A 145 34.44 -6.07 -21.44
C ALA A 145 34.09 -4.59 -21.24
N TRP A 146 33.15 -4.29 -20.34
CA TRP A 146 32.62 -2.94 -20.13
C TRP A 146 33.45 -2.17 -19.10
N THR A 147 34.72 -1.96 -19.39
CA THR A 147 35.66 -1.26 -18.49
C THR A 147 35.33 0.23 -18.27
N ASN A 148 34.46 0.81 -19.11
CA ASN A 148 33.93 2.16 -18.97
C ASN A 148 32.58 2.23 -18.23
N LEU A 149 32.07 1.10 -17.72
CA LEU A 149 30.77 1.02 -17.06
C LEU A 149 30.72 1.87 -15.79
N GLU A 150 29.75 2.77 -15.74
CA GLU A 150 29.45 3.67 -14.62
C GLU A 150 28.12 3.29 -13.95
N VAL A 151 27.14 2.83 -14.72
CA VAL A 151 25.82 2.43 -14.22
C VAL A 151 25.46 1.04 -14.70
N PHE A 152 25.20 0.13 -13.76
CA PHE A 152 24.64 -1.19 -14.04
C PHE A 152 23.39 -1.41 -13.20
N GLN A 153 22.24 -1.52 -13.87
CA GLN A 153 20.94 -1.74 -13.26
C GLN A 153 20.27 -2.97 -13.85
N ALA A 154 20.04 -3.96 -13.00
CA ALA A 154 19.37 -5.21 -13.35
C ALA A 154 18.35 -5.64 -12.28
N ASP A 155 17.94 -4.71 -11.41
CA ASP A 155 16.96 -4.98 -10.35
C ASP A 155 15.59 -5.40 -10.87
N GLY A 156 14.80 -6.12 -10.06
CA GLY A 156 13.45 -6.53 -10.42
C GLY A 156 13.40 -7.50 -11.61
N ASN A 157 14.22 -8.56 -11.55
CA ASN A 157 14.31 -9.62 -12.56
C ASN A 157 14.30 -11.01 -11.88
N ARG A 158 14.70 -12.05 -12.61
CA ARG A 158 14.82 -13.44 -12.12
C ARG A 158 16.26 -13.96 -12.25
N PHE A 159 17.26 -13.09 -12.15
CA PHE A 159 18.66 -13.51 -12.23
C PHE A 159 19.04 -14.42 -11.06
N THR A 160 19.87 -15.41 -11.34
CA THR A 160 20.36 -16.44 -10.39
C THR A 160 21.90 -16.43 -10.34
N GLY A 161 22.48 -17.35 -9.57
CA GLY A 161 23.94 -17.48 -9.45
C GLY A 161 24.52 -16.54 -8.40
N GLU A 162 25.84 -16.37 -8.43
CA GLU A 162 26.58 -15.48 -7.53
C GLU A 162 26.86 -14.12 -8.18
N ILE A 163 27.26 -13.13 -7.38
CA ILE A 163 27.78 -11.86 -7.91
C ILE A 163 29.20 -12.12 -8.47
N PRO A 164 29.46 -11.89 -9.77
CA PRO A 164 30.76 -12.21 -10.36
C PRO A 164 31.89 -11.37 -9.77
N THR A 165 33.00 -12.01 -9.41
CA THR A 165 34.21 -11.31 -8.93
C THR A 165 34.83 -10.40 -9.99
N ALA A 166 34.59 -10.68 -11.28
CA ALA A 166 35.00 -9.85 -12.41
C ALA A 166 34.40 -8.43 -12.37
N ILE A 167 33.41 -8.16 -11.52
CA ILE A 167 32.85 -6.81 -11.32
C ILE A 167 33.91 -5.77 -10.99
N THR A 168 35.04 -6.18 -10.38
CA THR A 168 36.19 -5.31 -10.11
C THR A 168 36.82 -4.69 -11.37
N MET A 169 36.59 -5.26 -12.55
CA MET A 169 37.11 -4.75 -13.83
C MET A 169 36.34 -3.51 -14.31
N ALA A 170 35.10 -3.34 -13.86
CA ALA A 170 34.32 -2.12 -14.07
C ALA A 170 34.70 -1.06 -13.02
N SER A 171 35.97 -0.62 -13.02
CA SER A 171 36.51 0.27 -11.97
C SER A 171 35.91 1.69 -11.93
N ARG A 172 35.13 2.05 -12.96
CA ARG A 172 34.40 3.33 -13.03
C ARG A 172 32.97 3.25 -12.49
N LEU A 173 32.54 2.09 -11.99
CA LEU A 173 31.17 1.89 -11.56
C LEU A 173 30.82 2.82 -10.40
N GLU A 174 29.76 3.62 -10.59
CA GLU A 174 29.19 4.55 -9.62
C GLU A 174 27.86 4.03 -9.06
N PHE A 175 27.09 3.31 -9.87
CA PHE A 175 25.77 2.81 -9.51
C PHE A 175 25.66 1.32 -9.86
N LEU A 176 25.44 0.49 -8.83
CA LEU A 176 25.19 -0.93 -9.00
C LEU A 176 23.88 -1.31 -8.30
N SER A 177 22.92 -1.81 -9.08
CA SER A 177 21.66 -2.34 -8.57
C SER A 177 21.37 -3.71 -9.15
N LEU A 178 21.30 -4.70 -8.25
CA LEU A 178 20.94 -6.10 -8.52
C LEU A 178 19.75 -6.55 -7.65
N ALA A 179 19.04 -5.59 -7.04
CA ALA A 179 17.99 -5.86 -6.07
C ALA A 179 16.82 -6.67 -6.65
N THR A 180 16.03 -7.32 -5.79
CA THR A 180 14.80 -8.02 -6.20
C THR A 180 15.07 -9.03 -7.31
N ASN A 181 15.97 -9.98 -7.03
CA ASN A 181 16.38 -11.07 -7.90
C ASN A 181 16.50 -12.38 -7.09
N ASN A 182 17.06 -13.42 -7.70
CA ASN A 182 17.27 -14.72 -7.07
C ASN A 182 18.77 -15.05 -6.93
N LEU A 183 19.62 -14.02 -6.73
CA LEU A 183 21.05 -14.18 -6.53
C LEU A 183 21.35 -14.86 -5.19
N SER A 184 22.41 -15.65 -5.17
CA SER A 184 22.84 -16.47 -4.03
C SER A 184 24.35 -16.35 -3.82
N GLY A 185 24.92 -17.13 -2.90
CA GLY A 185 26.33 -17.03 -2.53
C GLY A 185 26.60 -15.83 -1.62
N ALA A 186 27.88 -15.51 -1.40
CA ALA A 186 28.31 -14.40 -0.55
C ALA A 186 28.49 -13.10 -1.32
N ILE A 187 28.44 -11.97 -0.61
CA ILE A 187 28.89 -10.68 -1.15
C ILE A 187 30.41 -10.76 -1.33
N PRO A 188 30.94 -10.72 -2.57
CA PRO A 188 32.35 -10.98 -2.80
C PRO A 188 33.20 -9.80 -2.26
N PRO A 189 34.27 -10.05 -1.49
CA PRO A 189 35.09 -8.98 -0.90
C PRO A 189 35.67 -7.99 -1.92
N VAL A 190 35.84 -8.42 -3.18
CA VAL A 190 36.34 -7.57 -4.26
C VAL A 190 35.41 -6.39 -4.59
N ILE A 191 34.14 -6.40 -4.15
CA ILE A 191 33.27 -5.22 -4.27
C ILE A 191 33.92 -3.98 -3.61
N GLY A 192 34.67 -4.18 -2.54
CA GLY A 192 35.38 -3.10 -1.84
C GLY A 192 36.48 -2.39 -2.63
N THR A 193 36.81 -2.84 -3.84
CA THR A 193 37.78 -2.16 -4.73
C THR A 193 37.13 -1.09 -5.61
N LEU A 194 35.79 -1.05 -5.69
CA LEU A 194 35.03 -0.12 -6.53
C LEU A 194 34.95 1.28 -5.90
N ALA A 195 36.08 1.97 -5.78
CA ALA A 195 36.22 3.23 -5.02
C ALA A 195 35.30 4.39 -5.49
N ASN A 196 34.78 4.32 -6.72
CA ASN A 196 33.86 5.31 -7.29
C ASN A 196 32.38 5.03 -6.98
N LEU A 197 32.07 3.88 -6.37
CA LEU A 197 30.70 3.45 -6.14
C LEU A 197 30.01 4.40 -5.15
N LYS A 198 28.87 4.96 -5.57
CA LYS A 198 27.99 5.85 -4.79
C LYS A 198 26.74 5.14 -4.31
N LEU A 199 26.23 4.17 -5.07
CA LEU A 199 25.09 3.34 -4.69
C LEU A 199 25.36 1.87 -4.94
N LEU A 200 25.12 1.08 -3.89
CA LEU A 200 25.12 -0.38 -3.93
C LEU A 200 23.78 -0.91 -3.42
N ASP A 201 23.01 -1.53 -4.30
CA ASP A 201 21.72 -2.13 -3.99
C ASP A 201 21.69 -3.61 -4.33
N LEU A 202 21.72 -4.45 -3.29
CA LEU A 202 21.68 -5.90 -3.36
C LEU A 202 20.48 -6.48 -2.60
N ALA A 203 19.49 -5.65 -2.28
CA ALA A 203 18.36 -6.04 -1.47
C ALA A 203 17.50 -7.12 -2.14
N GLU A 204 16.67 -7.81 -1.34
CA GLU A 204 15.68 -8.78 -1.83
C GLU A 204 16.28 -9.85 -2.75
N ASN A 205 17.27 -10.56 -2.22
CA ASN A 205 17.95 -11.69 -2.88
C ASN A 205 18.10 -12.85 -1.88
N LYS A 206 18.89 -13.86 -2.24
CA LYS A 206 19.24 -15.01 -1.39
C LYS A 206 20.73 -14.98 -0.98
N LEU A 207 21.35 -13.80 -0.92
CA LEU A 207 22.75 -13.65 -0.53
C LEU A 207 22.96 -14.08 0.91
N ALA A 208 24.03 -14.81 1.18
CA ALA A 208 24.33 -15.41 2.48
C ALA A 208 25.76 -15.10 2.93
N GLY A 209 26.10 -15.48 4.17
CA GLY A 209 27.43 -15.21 4.74
C GLY A 209 27.58 -13.78 5.27
N ALA A 210 28.80 -13.44 5.68
CA ALA A 210 29.08 -12.15 6.30
C ALA A 210 29.19 -11.01 5.29
N ILE A 211 28.83 -9.80 5.72
CA ILE A 211 29.16 -8.57 5.00
C ILE A 211 30.70 -8.42 5.05
N PRO A 212 31.40 -8.34 3.91
CA PRO A 212 32.86 -8.31 3.91
C PRO A 212 33.38 -6.98 4.47
N ARG A 213 34.43 -7.02 5.30
CA ARG A 213 35.08 -5.83 5.89
C ARG A 213 35.55 -4.82 4.84
N THR A 214 35.94 -5.32 3.67
CA THR A 214 36.37 -4.48 2.53
C THR A 214 35.28 -3.53 2.03
N ILE A 215 34.01 -3.71 2.41
CA ILE A 215 32.94 -2.75 2.10
C ILE A 215 33.23 -1.36 2.67
N GLY A 216 33.97 -1.27 3.79
CA GLY A 216 34.39 0.00 4.39
C GLY A 216 35.35 0.82 3.52
N ASN A 217 36.01 0.19 2.54
CA ASN A 217 36.88 0.89 1.59
C ASN A 217 36.08 1.74 0.57
N LEU A 218 34.75 1.57 0.49
CA LEU A 218 33.88 2.32 -0.41
C LEU A 218 33.58 3.72 0.15
N THR A 219 34.61 4.56 0.28
CA THR A 219 34.51 5.87 0.93
C THR A 219 33.64 6.88 0.19
N SER A 220 33.33 6.63 -1.09
CA SER A 220 32.41 7.42 -1.92
C SER A 220 30.95 6.96 -1.83
N LEU A 221 30.68 5.83 -1.16
CA LEU A 221 29.34 5.23 -1.13
C LEU A 221 28.39 6.07 -0.29
N GLU A 222 27.29 6.49 -0.88
CA GLU A 222 26.25 7.29 -0.25
C GLU A 222 25.08 6.43 0.22
N THR A 223 24.75 5.37 -0.52
CA THR A 223 23.64 4.47 -0.21
C THR A 223 24.07 3.02 -0.29
N LEU A 224 23.85 2.29 0.80
CA LEU A 224 24.03 0.83 0.90
C LEU A 224 22.72 0.16 1.27
N ARG A 225 22.18 -0.69 0.38
CA ARG A 225 20.98 -1.49 0.64
C ARG A 225 21.27 -2.98 0.51
N LEU A 226 21.07 -3.69 1.60
CA LEU A 226 21.31 -5.14 1.75
C LEU A 226 20.13 -5.86 2.40
N TYR A 227 18.97 -5.20 2.52
CA TYR A 227 17.83 -5.73 3.25
C TYR A 227 17.21 -6.97 2.57
N THR A 228 16.49 -7.78 3.34
CA THR A 228 15.79 -8.99 2.85
C THR A 228 16.74 -9.93 2.11
N ASN A 229 17.70 -10.47 2.85
CA ASN A 229 18.67 -11.46 2.38
C ASN A 229 18.88 -12.52 3.49
N LYS A 230 19.91 -13.36 3.35
CA LYS A 230 20.33 -14.37 4.33
C LYS A 230 21.69 -14.03 4.95
N LEU A 231 22.04 -12.74 5.06
CA LEU A 231 23.34 -12.30 5.57
C LEU A 231 23.47 -12.62 7.06
N THR A 232 24.66 -13.07 7.47
CA THR A 232 24.97 -13.49 8.85
C THR A 232 26.18 -12.72 9.40
N GLY A 233 26.55 -12.99 10.65
CA GLY A 233 27.72 -12.37 11.29
C GLY A 233 27.50 -10.92 11.69
N ARG A 234 28.58 -10.25 12.06
CA ARG A 234 28.54 -8.87 12.56
C ARG A 234 28.56 -7.83 11.43
N LEU A 235 27.96 -6.67 11.68
CA LEU A 235 28.25 -5.47 10.87
C LEU A 235 29.74 -5.13 11.02
N PRO A 236 30.50 -4.96 9.91
CA PRO A 236 31.92 -4.62 9.98
C PRO A 236 32.17 -3.27 10.65
N ASP A 237 33.23 -3.18 11.46
CA ASP A 237 33.63 -1.93 12.12
C ASP A 237 34.04 -0.86 11.09
N GLU A 238 34.58 -1.31 9.96
CA GLU A 238 35.03 -0.50 8.83
C GLU A 238 33.89 0.28 8.14
N LEU A 239 32.61 -0.04 8.42
CA LEU A 239 31.48 0.82 8.01
C LEU A 239 31.60 2.25 8.60
N GLY A 240 32.34 2.40 9.70
CA GLY A 240 32.66 3.69 10.30
C GLY A 240 33.55 4.60 9.45
N ASP A 241 34.26 4.05 8.46
CA ASP A 241 35.21 4.78 7.61
C ASP A 241 34.53 5.40 6.37
N MET A 242 33.27 5.03 6.12
CA MET A 242 32.51 5.43 4.92
C MET A 242 31.93 6.85 5.06
N ALA A 243 32.79 7.87 5.04
CA ALA A 243 32.43 9.26 5.34
C ALA A 243 31.34 9.87 4.42
N ALA A 244 31.15 9.33 3.21
CA ALA A 244 30.09 9.75 2.29
C ALA A 244 28.72 9.10 2.60
N LEU A 245 28.67 8.06 3.44
CA LEU A 245 27.47 7.25 3.65
C LEU A 245 26.35 8.06 4.28
N GLN A 246 25.22 8.10 3.57
CA GLN A 246 24.00 8.79 3.97
C GLN A 246 22.92 7.81 4.40
N ARG A 247 22.84 6.64 3.76
CA ARG A 247 21.76 5.68 3.97
C ARG A 247 22.32 4.26 4.07
N LEU A 248 21.98 3.59 5.18
CA LEU A 248 22.29 2.19 5.42
C LEU A 248 20.99 1.41 5.70
N SER A 249 20.69 0.44 4.85
CA SER A 249 19.57 -0.48 5.05
C SER A 249 20.06 -1.93 5.04
N VAL A 250 19.87 -2.63 6.16
CA VAL A 250 20.31 -4.02 6.39
C VAL A 250 19.21 -4.89 7.03
N SER A 251 17.96 -4.39 7.02
CA SER A 251 16.84 -5.05 7.69
C SER A 251 16.53 -6.44 7.15
N SER A 252 15.84 -7.27 7.93
CA SER A 252 15.37 -8.59 7.51
C SER A 252 16.52 -9.49 7.05
N ASN A 253 17.50 -9.67 7.92
CA ASN A 253 18.65 -10.56 7.75
C ASN A 253 18.90 -11.37 9.05
N MET A 254 20.03 -12.06 9.15
CA MET A 254 20.47 -12.78 10.34
C MET A 254 21.74 -12.15 10.94
N LEU A 255 21.87 -10.82 10.85
CA LEU A 255 23.04 -10.10 11.38
C LEU A 255 23.01 -10.07 12.90
N GLU A 256 24.17 -10.23 13.53
CA GLU A 256 24.33 -10.34 14.98
C GLU A 256 25.41 -9.40 15.52
N GLY A 257 25.61 -9.40 16.85
CA GLY A 257 26.60 -8.54 17.50
C GLY A 257 26.17 -7.09 17.64
N GLU A 258 27.11 -6.21 17.99
CA GLU A 258 26.83 -4.81 18.31
C GLU A 258 26.81 -3.92 17.05
N LEU A 259 26.16 -2.76 17.16
CA LEU A 259 26.26 -1.72 16.13
C LEU A 259 27.67 -1.11 16.16
N PRO A 260 28.42 -1.07 15.04
CA PRO A 260 29.74 -0.46 15.00
C PRO A 260 29.78 0.96 15.57
N ALA A 261 30.69 1.22 16.51
CA ALA A 261 30.80 2.54 17.13
C ALA A 261 31.13 3.65 16.10
N GLY A 262 31.82 3.31 15.01
CA GLY A 262 32.12 4.23 13.92
C GLY A 262 30.88 4.77 13.21
N LEU A 263 29.79 3.98 13.09
CA LEU A 263 28.53 4.42 12.48
C LEU A 263 27.93 5.63 13.21
N ALA A 264 28.14 5.72 14.53
CA ALA A 264 27.65 6.82 15.34
C ALA A 264 28.31 8.16 15.00
N ARG A 265 29.49 8.14 14.35
CA ARG A 265 30.30 9.32 14.03
C ARG A 265 30.24 9.72 12.56
N LEU A 266 29.51 8.98 11.73
CA LEU A 266 29.42 9.27 10.30
C LEU A 266 28.78 10.65 10.07
N PRO A 267 29.46 11.58 9.37
CA PRO A 267 29.06 12.98 9.31
C PRO A 267 27.83 13.22 8.43
N ARG A 268 27.54 12.31 7.50
CA ARG A 268 26.46 12.44 6.51
C ARG A 268 25.31 11.46 6.69
N LEU A 269 25.35 10.60 7.72
CA LEU A 269 24.34 9.57 7.91
C LEU A 269 22.97 10.20 8.23
N VAL A 270 22.02 10.00 7.33
CA VAL A 270 20.62 10.47 7.40
C VAL A 270 19.68 9.35 7.81
N GLY A 271 19.94 8.12 7.37
CA GLY A 271 19.02 6.99 7.56
C GLY A 271 19.74 5.71 7.96
N LEU A 272 19.27 5.08 9.04
CA LEU A 272 19.67 3.74 9.44
C LEU A 272 18.44 2.85 9.65
N VAL A 273 18.33 1.82 8.82
CA VAL A 273 17.24 0.83 8.84
C VAL A 273 17.85 -0.56 9.03
N ALA A 274 17.65 -1.14 10.21
CA ALA A 274 18.29 -2.38 10.64
C ALA A 274 17.32 -3.28 11.43
N PHE A 275 16.01 -3.13 11.22
CA PHE A 275 15.01 -3.95 11.91
C PHE A 275 15.06 -5.42 11.47
N ASP A 276 14.41 -6.32 12.23
CA ASP A 276 14.34 -7.77 11.94
C ASP A 276 15.73 -8.41 11.73
N ASN A 277 16.54 -8.38 12.78
CA ASN A 277 17.85 -9.00 12.82
C ASN A 277 18.12 -9.60 14.22
N LEU A 278 19.35 -10.04 14.47
CA LEU A 278 19.83 -10.52 15.77
C LEU A 278 20.83 -9.55 16.42
N LEU A 279 20.83 -8.27 16.00
CA LEU A 279 21.74 -7.25 16.52
C LEU A 279 21.50 -7.03 18.01
N SER A 280 22.55 -6.75 18.76
CA SER A 280 22.59 -6.81 20.22
C SER A 280 23.50 -5.73 20.81
N GLY A 281 23.70 -5.77 22.13
CA GLY A 281 24.53 -4.79 22.83
C GLY A 281 23.85 -3.42 22.96
N ALA A 282 24.59 -2.44 23.48
CA ALA A 282 24.10 -1.08 23.65
C ALA A 282 24.33 -0.25 22.38
N ILE A 283 23.40 0.67 22.08
CA ILE A 283 23.65 1.69 21.07
C ILE A 283 24.58 2.75 21.68
N PRO A 284 25.70 3.12 21.02
CA PRO A 284 26.60 4.15 21.54
C PRO A 284 25.85 5.45 21.88
N PRO A 285 26.07 6.05 23.07
CA PRO A 285 25.37 7.27 23.48
C PRO A 285 25.52 8.45 22.51
N GLU A 286 26.62 8.50 21.77
CA GLU A 286 26.91 9.51 20.75
C GLU A 286 26.18 9.28 19.40
N PHE A 287 25.49 8.16 19.22
CA PHE A 287 24.77 7.86 17.98
C PHE A 287 23.75 8.97 17.66
N GLY A 288 23.86 9.54 16.46
CA GLY A 288 23.04 10.66 15.99
C GLY A 288 23.60 12.05 16.25
N ARG A 289 24.78 12.15 16.88
CA ARG A 289 25.47 13.44 17.14
C ARG A 289 25.83 14.22 15.87
N ASN A 290 25.84 13.58 14.70
CA ASN A 290 26.00 14.25 13.40
C ASN A 290 24.88 15.26 13.09
N GLY A 291 23.73 15.17 13.77
CA GLY A 291 22.58 16.05 13.60
C GLY A 291 21.87 15.94 12.25
N GLN A 292 22.14 14.89 11.47
CA GLN A 292 21.57 14.68 10.13
C GLN A 292 20.47 13.63 10.09
N LEU A 293 20.27 12.84 11.17
CA LEU A 293 19.34 11.71 11.14
C LEU A 293 17.90 12.17 10.90
N SER A 294 17.26 11.55 9.91
CA SER A 294 15.84 11.70 9.62
C SER A 294 15.06 10.44 9.96
N ILE A 295 15.65 9.25 9.80
CA ILE A 295 14.99 7.96 9.97
C ILE A 295 15.92 7.02 10.72
N VAL A 296 15.44 6.48 11.83
CA VAL A 296 16.09 5.40 12.57
C VAL A 296 15.08 4.30 12.83
N SER A 297 15.33 3.11 12.33
CA SER A 297 14.53 1.92 12.61
C SER A 297 15.43 0.75 12.94
N MET A 298 15.32 0.24 14.17
CA MET A 298 16.08 -0.88 14.71
C MET A 298 15.17 -1.89 15.43
N ALA A 299 13.89 -1.89 15.05
CA ALA A 299 12.87 -2.72 15.69
C ALA A 299 13.18 -4.22 15.57
N ASN A 300 12.63 -5.03 16.47
CA ASN A 300 12.74 -6.49 16.46
C ASN A 300 14.20 -6.97 16.35
N ASN A 301 14.96 -6.67 17.40
CA ASN A 301 16.35 -7.04 17.57
C ASN A 301 16.59 -7.42 19.04
N ARG A 302 17.86 -7.52 19.45
CA ARG A 302 18.29 -7.80 20.83
C ARG A 302 19.07 -6.61 21.44
N PHE A 303 18.86 -5.39 20.96
CA PHE A 303 19.52 -4.21 21.53
C PHE A 303 19.14 -4.02 23.00
N SER A 304 20.08 -3.52 23.80
CA SER A 304 19.96 -3.37 25.25
C SER A 304 20.55 -2.04 25.71
N GLY A 305 20.59 -1.79 27.03
CA GLY A 305 21.10 -0.53 27.57
C GLY A 305 20.10 0.62 27.46
N GLU A 306 20.58 1.85 27.58
CA GLU A 306 19.77 3.06 27.52
C GLU A 306 19.58 3.57 26.08
N LEU A 307 18.58 4.42 25.87
CA LEU A 307 18.36 5.11 24.59
C LEU A 307 19.45 6.17 24.34
N PRO A 308 20.00 6.28 23.11
CA PRO A 308 21.13 7.14 22.80
C PRO A 308 20.77 8.64 22.83
N ARG A 309 21.43 9.41 23.71
CA ARG A 309 21.22 10.87 23.81
C ARG A 309 21.65 11.64 22.56
N GLY A 310 22.59 11.12 21.79
CA GLY A 310 23.09 11.74 20.56
C GLY A 310 22.00 12.00 19.52
N VAL A 311 20.93 11.20 19.50
CA VAL A 311 19.78 11.36 18.59
C VAL A 311 19.14 12.75 18.73
N CYS A 312 19.23 13.36 19.91
CA CYS A 312 18.73 14.72 20.16
C CYS A 312 19.40 15.78 19.28
N ALA A 313 20.64 15.57 18.83
CA ALA A 313 21.32 16.51 17.94
C ALA A 313 20.65 16.58 16.55
N SER A 314 19.85 15.56 16.20
CA SER A 314 19.11 15.52 14.93
C SER A 314 17.76 16.22 15.02
N ALA A 315 17.45 16.94 16.09
CA ALA A 315 16.33 17.87 16.13
C ALA A 315 16.57 19.08 15.19
N PRO A 316 15.60 19.50 14.37
CA PRO A 316 14.24 18.97 14.20
C PRO A 316 14.13 18.01 13.00
N ARG A 317 15.21 17.43 12.47
CA ARG A 317 15.18 16.60 11.26
C ARG A 317 14.59 15.21 11.47
N LEU A 318 14.72 14.64 12.66
CA LEU A 318 14.25 13.29 12.93
C LEU A 318 12.73 13.22 12.80
N ARG A 319 12.26 12.35 11.89
CA ARG A 319 10.84 12.13 11.62
C ARG A 319 10.37 10.79 12.17
N TRP A 320 11.20 9.76 12.04
CA TRP A 320 10.84 8.39 12.39
C TRP A 320 11.86 7.78 13.33
N LEU A 321 11.35 7.28 14.45
CA LEU A 321 12.14 6.53 15.43
C LEU A 321 11.39 5.25 15.79
N GLY A 322 11.89 4.11 15.30
CA GLY A 322 11.36 2.78 15.57
C GLY A 322 12.37 1.92 16.31
N LEU A 323 12.07 1.59 17.57
CA LEU A 323 12.92 0.85 18.50
C LEU A 323 12.14 -0.26 19.22
N ASP A 324 10.94 -0.59 18.72
CA ASP A 324 10.08 -1.62 19.26
C ASP A 324 10.73 -3.01 19.27
N ASP A 325 10.25 -3.91 20.14
CA ASP A 325 10.73 -5.30 20.23
C ASP A 325 12.25 -5.41 20.45
N ASN A 326 12.71 -4.86 21.57
CA ASN A 326 14.10 -4.91 21.97
C ASN A 326 14.21 -5.08 23.50
N GLN A 327 15.40 -4.91 24.05
CA GLN A 327 15.70 -4.97 25.47
C GLN A 327 16.17 -3.63 26.04
N PHE A 328 15.79 -2.50 25.41
CA PHE A 328 16.13 -1.17 25.90
C PHE A 328 15.55 -0.95 27.30
N SER A 329 16.29 -0.22 28.14
CA SER A 329 15.99 0.00 29.56
C SER A 329 16.30 1.45 29.95
N GLY A 330 16.01 1.82 31.19
CA GLY A 330 16.15 3.20 31.66
C GLY A 330 14.99 4.08 31.19
N THR A 331 15.23 5.39 31.15
CA THR A 331 14.21 6.40 30.82
C THR A 331 14.40 6.97 29.42
N VAL A 332 13.32 7.49 28.82
CA VAL A 332 13.44 8.27 27.57
C VAL A 332 14.24 9.56 27.85
N PRO A 333 15.30 9.87 27.08
CA PRO A 333 16.08 11.08 27.29
C PRO A 333 15.21 12.34 27.21
N ALA A 334 15.30 13.23 28.19
CA ALA A 334 14.48 14.45 28.25
C ALA A 334 14.57 15.32 26.99
N CYS A 335 15.71 15.29 26.29
CA CYS A 335 15.89 16.01 25.04
C CYS A 335 15.07 15.47 23.86
N TYR A 336 14.46 14.27 23.96
CA TYR A 336 13.54 13.76 22.93
C TYR A 336 12.29 14.64 22.80
N ARG A 337 11.95 15.41 23.83
CA ARG A 337 10.91 16.45 23.77
C ARG A 337 11.13 17.49 22.67
N ASN A 338 12.37 17.70 22.26
CA ASN A 338 12.75 18.69 21.26
C ASN A 338 12.71 18.14 19.82
N LEU A 339 12.35 16.87 19.62
CA LEU A 339 12.25 16.24 18.29
C LEU A 339 10.92 16.60 17.62
N THR A 340 10.64 17.90 17.47
CA THR A 340 9.31 18.45 17.17
C THR A 340 8.69 18.00 15.83
N ASN A 341 9.50 17.54 14.87
CA ASN A 341 9.00 17.04 13.57
C ASN A 341 8.85 15.51 13.53
N LEU A 342 8.86 14.84 14.69
CA LEU A 342 8.52 13.43 14.76
C LEU A 342 7.11 13.20 14.21
N VAL A 343 7.02 12.29 13.24
CA VAL A 343 5.78 11.78 12.66
C VAL A 343 5.42 10.45 13.30
N ARG A 344 6.43 9.63 13.59
CA ARG A 344 6.24 8.27 14.11
C ARG A 344 7.26 7.95 15.18
N LEU A 345 6.76 7.57 16.35
CA LEU A 345 7.55 7.11 17.48
C LEU A 345 7.05 5.73 17.93
N ARG A 346 7.91 4.72 17.82
CA ARG A 346 7.64 3.36 18.29
C ARG A 346 8.75 2.89 19.20
N MET A 347 8.40 2.54 20.43
CA MET A 347 9.31 2.00 21.45
C MET A 347 8.66 0.86 22.23
N ALA A 348 7.62 0.26 21.67
CA ALA A 348 6.85 -0.78 22.31
C ALA A 348 7.69 -2.03 22.64
N ARG A 349 7.24 -2.82 23.62
CA ARG A 349 7.82 -4.12 23.98
C ARG A 349 9.32 -4.01 24.30
N ASN A 350 9.63 -3.17 25.28
CA ASN A 350 10.96 -2.94 25.84
C ASN A 350 10.89 -2.96 27.39
N LYS A 351 11.95 -2.50 28.06
CA LYS A 351 12.04 -2.36 29.53
C LYS A 351 12.16 -0.88 29.95
N LEU A 352 11.62 0.04 29.14
CA LEU A 352 11.70 1.48 29.41
C LEU A 352 10.78 1.86 30.58
N ALA A 353 11.17 2.88 31.34
CA ALA A 353 10.43 3.38 32.50
C ALA A 353 10.45 4.91 32.56
N GLY A 354 9.78 5.46 33.57
CA GLY A 354 9.66 6.89 33.82
C GLY A 354 8.25 7.40 33.51
N ASP A 355 8.05 8.67 33.86
CA ASP A 355 6.75 9.33 33.75
C ASP A 355 6.39 9.57 32.27
N VAL A 356 5.22 9.08 31.84
CA VAL A 356 4.74 9.21 30.47
C VAL A 356 4.52 10.68 30.06
N SER A 357 4.16 11.54 31.00
CA SER A 357 3.95 12.97 30.77
C SER A 357 5.24 13.70 30.38
N GLU A 358 6.38 13.11 30.76
CA GLU A 358 7.71 13.66 30.59
C GLU A 358 8.40 13.19 29.28
N ILE A 359 7.73 12.40 28.43
CA ILE A 359 8.33 11.85 27.20
C ILE A 359 8.23 12.85 26.04
N LEU A 360 7.07 13.46 25.84
CA LEU A 360 6.76 14.30 24.68
C LEU A 360 6.23 15.68 25.11
N ALA A 361 6.77 16.74 24.48
CA ALA A 361 6.30 18.11 24.62
C ALA A 361 5.30 18.49 23.50
N SER A 362 5.66 19.37 22.56
CA SER A 362 4.82 19.76 21.42
C SER A 362 5.32 19.12 20.12
N HIS A 363 4.50 18.25 19.53
CA HIS A 363 4.80 17.50 18.32
C HIS A 363 3.61 17.59 17.34
N PRO A 364 3.50 18.70 16.57
CA PRO A 364 2.34 18.96 15.72
C PRO A 364 2.14 17.94 14.60
N ASP A 365 3.23 17.31 14.14
CA ASP A 365 3.23 16.35 13.04
C ASP A 365 3.14 14.88 13.50
N LEU A 366 3.12 14.62 14.82
CA LEU A 366 3.09 13.26 15.34
C LEU A 366 1.77 12.59 14.99
N TYR A 367 1.87 11.50 14.23
CA TYR A 367 0.74 10.75 13.69
C TYR A 367 0.52 9.43 14.42
N TYR A 368 1.62 8.77 14.81
CA TYR A 368 1.61 7.45 15.41
C TYR A 368 2.55 7.39 16.61
N LEU A 369 2.01 7.05 17.77
CA LEU A 369 2.75 6.85 19.00
C LEU A 369 2.44 5.46 19.58
N ASP A 370 3.48 4.66 19.78
CA ASP A 370 3.38 3.36 20.45
C ASP A 370 4.48 3.16 21.47
N LEU A 371 4.08 3.15 22.75
CA LEU A 371 4.93 2.94 23.92
C LEU A 371 4.49 1.68 24.71
N SER A 372 3.67 0.82 24.09
CA SER A 372 3.01 -0.31 24.75
C SER A 372 4.02 -1.34 25.27
N GLY A 373 3.69 -2.10 26.32
CA GLY A 373 4.51 -3.19 26.84
C GLY A 373 5.86 -2.72 27.40
N ASN A 374 5.82 -1.68 28.25
CA ASN A 374 6.98 -1.12 28.96
C ASN A 374 6.67 -1.02 30.46
N SER A 375 7.41 -0.18 31.19
CA SER A 375 7.22 0.13 32.61
C SER A 375 6.97 1.62 32.84
N PHE A 376 6.41 2.34 31.87
CA PHE A 376 6.07 3.76 32.03
C PHE A 376 4.99 3.95 33.11
N ASP A 377 5.14 4.99 33.93
CA ASP A 377 4.23 5.38 35.01
C ASP A 377 3.81 6.85 34.87
N GLY A 378 3.37 7.48 35.95
CA GLY A 378 2.78 8.82 35.93
C GLY A 378 1.33 8.82 35.45
N GLU A 379 0.87 9.99 34.98
CA GLU A 379 -0.50 10.22 34.51
C GLU A 379 -0.51 10.65 33.03
N LEU A 380 -1.64 10.44 32.36
CA LEU A 380 -1.84 10.93 30.99
C LEU A 380 -1.88 12.47 30.98
N PRO A 381 -1.01 13.14 30.22
CA PRO A 381 -0.90 14.60 30.28
C PRO A 381 -1.99 15.33 29.46
N GLU A 382 -2.59 16.36 30.05
CA GLU A 382 -3.55 17.25 29.38
C GLU A 382 -2.97 17.93 28.13
N HIS A 383 -1.67 18.27 28.11
CA HIS A 383 -1.08 18.99 26.99
C HIS A 383 -0.99 18.17 25.70
N TRP A 384 -1.13 16.84 25.74
CA TRP A 384 -1.19 16.01 24.53
C TRP A 384 -2.44 16.25 23.69
N ALA A 385 -3.48 16.87 24.24
CA ALA A 385 -4.63 17.34 23.48
C ALA A 385 -4.28 18.31 22.33
N GLN A 386 -3.08 18.89 22.35
CA GLN A 386 -2.54 19.73 21.27
C GLN A 386 -2.09 18.93 20.03
N PHE A 387 -1.89 17.61 20.13
CA PHE A 387 -1.45 16.78 19.00
C PHE A 387 -2.57 16.52 18.01
N LYS A 388 -2.84 17.51 17.15
CA LYS A 388 -3.96 17.46 16.20
C LYS A 388 -3.79 16.43 15.09
N SER A 389 -2.55 16.01 14.80
CA SER A 389 -2.27 14.99 13.79
C SER A 389 -2.29 13.56 14.36
N LEU A 390 -2.29 13.38 15.69
CA LEU A 390 -2.16 12.05 16.29
C LEU A 390 -3.43 11.25 16.05
N SER A 391 -3.26 10.12 15.36
CA SER A 391 -4.35 9.21 14.98
C SER A 391 -4.27 7.88 15.70
N PHE A 392 -3.06 7.46 16.11
CA PHE A 392 -2.81 6.21 16.80
C PHE A 392 -2.07 6.50 18.10
N LEU A 393 -2.69 6.17 19.22
CA LEU A 393 -2.11 6.32 20.55
C LEU A 393 -2.18 4.99 21.28
N HIS A 394 -1.04 4.31 21.38
CA HIS A 394 -0.90 3.00 21.99
C HIS A 394 0.03 3.07 23.20
N LEU A 395 -0.53 2.83 24.39
CA LEU A 395 0.17 2.87 25.67
C LEU A 395 -0.11 1.62 26.51
N SER A 396 -0.59 0.53 25.89
CA SER A 396 -1.10 -0.62 26.62
C SER A 396 -0.01 -1.37 27.38
N GLY A 397 -0.34 -2.03 28.48
CA GLY A 397 0.62 -2.83 29.25
C GLY A 397 1.74 -1.99 29.89
N ASN A 398 1.37 -0.92 30.59
CA ASN A 398 2.27 -0.05 31.36
C ASN A 398 1.76 0.08 32.82
N LYS A 399 2.29 1.05 33.58
CA LYS A 399 1.90 1.34 34.97
C LYS A 399 1.24 2.72 35.11
N ILE A 400 0.71 3.28 34.02
CA ILE A 400 0.14 4.62 33.96
C ILE A 400 -1.13 4.66 34.81
N ALA A 401 -1.26 5.69 35.66
CA ALA A 401 -2.36 5.89 36.58
C ALA A 401 -3.11 7.20 36.28
N GLY A 402 -4.02 7.61 37.16
CA GLY A 402 -4.82 8.82 37.00
C GLY A 402 -6.01 8.62 36.07
N ALA A 403 -6.67 9.72 35.71
CA ALA A 403 -7.84 9.73 34.84
C ALA A 403 -7.46 9.85 33.36
N ILE A 404 -8.38 9.48 32.47
CA ILE A 404 -8.26 9.82 31.05
C ILE A 404 -8.65 11.30 30.89
N PRO A 405 -7.80 12.16 30.32
CA PRO A 405 -8.11 13.57 30.10
C PRO A 405 -9.32 13.78 29.19
N ALA A 406 -10.29 14.58 29.63
CA ALA A 406 -11.44 14.95 28.79
C ALA A 406 -11.01 15.74 27.54
N SER A 407 -9.91 16.50 27.65
CA SER A 407 -9.32 17.26 26.55
C SER A 407 -8.90 16.40 25.36
N TYR A 408 -8.69 15.09 25.55
CA TYR A 408 -8.37 14.16 24.45
C TYR A 408 -9.49 14.06 23.43
N GLY A 409 -10.74 14.42 23.79
CA GLY A 409 -11.84 14.56 22.83
C GLY A 409 -11.61 15.64 21.75
N ALA A 410 -10.68 16.58 21.96
CA ALA A 410 -10.31 17.59 20.96
C ALA A 410 -9.23 17.13 19.98
N MET A 411 -8.80 15.86 20.05
CA MET A 411 -7.79 15.27 19.17
C MET A 411 -8.43 14.69 17.89
N SER A 412 -7.64 13.96 17.09
CA SER A 412 -8.11 13.25 15.88
C SER A 412 -7.82 11.75 15.93
N LEU A 413 -7.88 11.18 17.13
CA LEU A 413 -7.60 9.77 17.39
C LEU A 413 -8.60 8.86 16.68
N GLN A 414 -8.07 7.86 15.97
CA GLN A 414 -8.84 6.78 15.36
C GLN A 414 -8.65 5.47 16.14
N ASP A 415 -7.45 5.23 16.66
CA ASP A 415 -7.12 4.02 17.41
C ASP A 415 -6.49 4.42 18.74
N LEU A 416 -7.21 4.12 19.82
CA LEU A 416 -6.79 4.42 21.19
C LEU A 416 -6.72 3.12 22.00
N ASP A 417 -5.52 2.72 22.37
CA ASP A 417 -5.27 1.57 23.23
C ASP A 417 -4.53 1.99 24.50
N LEU A 418 -5.27 1.99 25.61
CA LEU A 418 -4.78 2.29 26.96
C LEU A 418 -4.91 1.07 27.88
N SER A 419 -5.12 -0.12 27.32
CA SER A 419 -5.43 -1.31 28.09
C SER A 419 -4.30 -1.78 28.99
N SER A 420 -4.62 -2.53 30.05
CA SER A 420 -3.66 -3.11 30.99
C SER A 420 -2.75 -2.05 31.61
N ASN A 421 -3.37 -1.01 32.19
CA ASN A 421 -2.73 0.06 32.95
C ASN A 421 -3.37 0.16 34.36
N ARG A 422 -3.17 1.27 35.06
CA ARG A 422 -3.75 1.58 36.37
C ARG A 422 -4.68 2.80 36.31
N LEU A 423 -5.25 3.08 35.14
CA LEU A 423 -6.15 4.23 34.94
C LEU A 423 -7.40 4.08 35.80
N ALA A 424 -7.87 5.18 36.38
CA ALA A 424 -9.02 5.23 37.28
C ALA A 424 -9.94 6.40 36.92
N GLY A 425 -11.06 6.54 37.63
CA GLY A 425 -12.07 7.56 37.32
C GLY A 425 -12.99 7.14 36.17
N GLU A 426 -13.78 8.09 35.67
CA GLU A 426 -14.79 7.84 34.64
C GLU A 426 -14.20 7.85 33.23
N ILE A 427 -14.87 7.19 32.29
CA ILE A 427 -14.57 7.32 30.85
C ILE A 427 -15.13 8.68 30.39
N PRO A 428 -14.30 9.61 29.87
CA PRO A 428 -14.79 10.92 29.45
C PRO A 428 -15.79 10.82 28.29
N PRO A 429 -16.97 11.45 28.38
CA PRO A 429 -17.95 11.45 27.30
C PRO A 429 -17.42 12.10 26.02
N GLU A 430 -16.44 13.00 26.11
CA GLU A 430 -15.80 13.69 24.98
C GLU A 430 -15.12 12.71 24.02
N LEU A 431 -14.69 11.52 24.48
CA LEU A 431 -14.13 10.49 23.60
C LEU A 431 -15.13 10.04 22.52
N GLY A 432 -16.44 10.15 22.79
CA GLY A 432 -17.48 9.85 21.81
C GLY A 432 -17.55 10.81 20.61
N SER A 433 -16.89 11.97 20.69
CA SER A 433 -16.79 12.93 19.59
C SER A 433 -15.65 12.63 18.60
N LEU A 434 -14.73 11.74 18.98
CA LEU A 434 -13.57 11.39 18.18
C LEU A 434 -13.96 10.46 17.02
N PRO A 435 -13.21 10.48 15.90
CA PRO A 435 -13.43 9.59 14.76
C PRO A 435 -12.90 8.16 15.03
N LEU A 436 -13.15 7.61 16.22
CA LEU A 436 -12.62 6.32 16.66
C LEU A 436 -13.12 5.17 15.79
N THR A 437 -12.18 4.32 15.39
CA THR A 437 -12.41 2.96 14.88
C THR A 437 -12.14 1.92 15.97
N LYS A 438 -11.24 2.20 16.91
CA LYS A 438 -10.95 1.31 18.03
C LYS A 438 -10.78 2.07 19.33
N LEU A 439 -11.38 1.52 20.37
CA LEU A 439 -11.17 1.95 21.73
C LEU A 439 -10.96 0.73 22.62
N ASN A 440 -9.76 0.61 23.17
CA ASN A 440 -9.40 -0.46 24.10
C ASN A 440 -8.94 0.13 25.44
N LEU A 441 -9.79 -0.02 26.44
CA LEU A 441 -9.56 0.42 27.82
C LEU A 441 -9.54 -0.76 28.81
N ARG A 442 -9.45 -1.98 28.29
CA ARG A 442 -9.47 -3.23 29.05
C ARG A 442 -8.49 -3.24 30.21
N ARG A 443 -8.83 -3.90 31.32
CA ARG A 443 -7.93 -4.14 32.48
C ARG A 443 -7.34 -2.83 33.02
N ASN A 444 -8.20 -1.96 33.49
CA ASN A 444 -7.87 -0.76 34.26
C ASN A 444 -8.72 -0.74 35.55
N ALA A 445 -8.73 0.38 36.26
CA ALA A 445 -9.56 0.65 37.42
C ALA A 445 -10.65 1.71 37.13
N LEU A 446 -11.12 1.78 35.88
CA LEU A 446 -12.13 2.76 35.46
C LEU A 446 -13.48 2.46 36.12
N SER A 447 -14.21 3.49 36.51
CA SER A 447 -15.48 3.41 37.26
C SER A 447 -16.57 4.28 36.61
N GLY A 448 -17.77 4.28 37.19
CA GLY A 448 -18.90 5.03 36.67
C GLY A 448 -19.52 4.39 35.42
N ARG A 449 -20.36 5.14 34.73
CA ARG A 449 -21.19 4.62 33.64
C ARG A 449 -20.43 4.58 32.31
N VAL A 450 -20.78 3.64 31.44
CA VAL A 450 -20.38 3.69 30.04
C VAL A 450 -21.03 4.92 29.37
N PRO A 451 -20.27 5.86 28.80
CA PRO A 451 -20.85 7.07 28.21
C PRO A 451 -21.69 6.77 26.96
N ALA A 452 -22.93 7.25 26.95
CA ALA A 452 -23.82 7.13 25.79
C ALA A 452 -23.26 7.82 24.53
N THR A 453 -22.43 8.85 24.71
CA THR A 453 -21.76 9.58 23.62
C THR A 453 -20.82 8.70 22.81
N LEU A 454 -20.32 7.57 23.34
CA LEU A 454 -19.53 6.62 22.55
C LEU A 454 -20.32 6.08 21.34
N GLY A 455 -21.66 6.07 21.41
CA GLY A 455 -22.52 5.74 20.28
C GLY A 455 -22.48 6.75 19.12
N ASN A 456 -21.85 7.92 19.29
CA ASN A 456 -21.68 8.92 18.23
C ASN A 456 -20.45 8.66 17.36
N ALA A 457 -19.51 7.83 17.81
CA ALA A 457 -18.31 7.47 17.06
C ALA A 457 -18.66 6.46 15.94
N ALA A 458 -19.33 6.94 14.89
CA ALA A 458 -19.99 6.11 13.87
C ALA A 458 -19.07 5.10 13.13
N ARG A 459 -17.75 5.26 13.22
CA ARG A 459 -16.74 4.38 12.63
C ARG A 459 -16.21 3.32 13.60
N MET A 460 -16.68 3.27 14.84
CA MET A 460 -16.21 2.33 15.86
C MET A 460 -16.43 0.90 15.39
N GLU A 461 -15.36 0.12 15.35
CA GLU A 461 -15.31 -1.28 14.95
C GLU A 461 -15.04 -2.20 16.14
N MET A 462 -14.20 -1.75 17.07
CA MET A 462 -13.82 -2.50 18.26
C MET A 462 -13.92 -1.63 19.50
N LEU A 463 -14.73 -2.09 20.47
CA LEU A 463 -14.84 -1.49 21.78
C LEU A 463 -14.59 -2.56 22.86
N ASP A 464 -13.49 -2.40 23.60
CA ASP A 464 -13.15 -3.28 24.72
C ASP A 464 -12.99 -2.45 26.00
N LEU A 465 -13.96 -2.62 26.92
CA LEU A 465 -13.99 -2.00 28.24
C LEU A 465 -13.89 -3.04 29.36
N SER A 466 -13.50 -4.27 29.03
CA SER A 466 -13.56 -5.41 29.95
C SER A 466 -12.56 -5.31 31.12
N GLY A 467 -12.89 -5.90 32.27
CA GLY A 467 -12.01 -5.92 33.44
C GLY A 467 -11.80 -4.54 34.04
N ASN A 468 -12.89 -3.80 34.29
CA ASN A 468 -12.90 -2.51 34.97
C ASN A 468 -13.94 -2.55 36.11
N ALA A 469 -14.25 -1.41 36.72
CA ALA A 469 -15.27 -1.23 37.75
C ALA A 469 -16.48 -0.41 37.25
N LEU A 470 -16.81 -0.50 35.95
CA LEU A 470 -17.90 0.25 35.34
C LEU A 470 -19.26 -0.22 35.86
N ASP A 471 -20.20 0.71 36.03
CA ASP A 471 -21.54 0.45 36.57
C ASP A 471 -22.67 1.05 35.71
N GLY A 472 -23.90 0.94 36.20
CA GLY A 472 -25.09 1.32 35.44
C GLY A 472 -25.40 0.36 34.29
N GLY A 473 -26.32 0.78 33.41
CA GLY A 473 -26.78 -0.02 32.28
C GLY A 473 -25.93 0.16 31.02
N VAL A 474 -26.01 -0.83 30.13
CA VAL A 474 -25.40 -0.76 28.79
C VAL A 474 -26.16 0.29 27.97
N PRO A 475 -25.51 1.37 27.47
CA PRO A 475 -26.20 2.43 26.74
C PRO A 475 -26.80 1.92 25.43
N VAL A 476 -28.07 2.27 25.17
CA VAL A 476 -28.75 1.90 23.92
C VAL A 476 -28.09 2.56 22.72
N GLU A 477 -27.42 3.71 22.89
CA GLU A 477 -26.70 4.43 21.85
C GLU A 477 -25.59 3.61 21.19
N LEU A 478 -25.00 2.63 21.89
CA LEU A 478 -24.01 1.73 21.28
C LEU A 478 -24.58 0.93 20.10
N THR A 479 -25.91 0.78 20.03
CA THR A 479 -26.60 0.13 18.90
C THR A 479 -26.56 0.94 17.60
N LYS A 480 -26.21 2.23 17.67
CA LYS A 480 -25.99 3.11 16.51
C LYS A 480 -24.70 2.77 15.76
N LEU A 481 -23.77 2.06 16.40
CA LEU A 481 -22.45 1.74 15.86
C LEU A 481 -22.56 0.61 14.83
N ALA A 482 -23.00 0.96 13.62
CA ALA A 482 -23.23 0.02 12.52
C ALA A 482 -21.99 -0.83 12.21
N GLU A 483 -20.79 -0.30 12.48
CA GLU A 483 -19.51 -0.90 12.15
C GLU A 483 -18.86 -1.77 13.23
N MET A 484 -19.40 -1.77 14.45
CA MET A 484 -18.83 -2.47 15.62
C MET A 484 -18.94 -4.00 15.54
N TRP A 485 -17.84 -4.72 15.29
CA TRP A 485 -17.81 -6.20 15.25
C TRP A 485 -17.44 -6.80 16.60
N TYR A 486 -16.70 -6.05 17.42
CA TYR A 486 -16.23 -6.50 18.71
C TYR A 486 -16.74 -5.56 19.80
N LEU A 487 -17.53 -6.11 20.73
CA LEU A 487 -17.93 -5.44 21.96
C LEU A 487 -17.61 -6.36 23.14
N ASN A 488 -16.72 -5.91 24.01
CA ASN A 488 -16.41 -6.61 25.24
C ASN A 488 -16.60 -5.68 26.44
N LEU A 489 -17.58 -6.01 27.28
CA LEU A 489 -17.89 -5.30 28.53
C LEU A 489 -17.74 -6.23 29.75
N SER A 490 -17.12 -7.40 29.57
CA SER A 490 -17.08 -8.42 30.60
C SER A 490 -16.27 -8.01 31.83
N SER A 491 -16.54 -8.65 32.97
CA SER A 491 -15.87 -8.41 34.25
C SER A 491 -15.94 -6.93 34.66
N ASN A 492 -17.16 -6.43 34.82
CA ASN A 492 -17.49 -5.08 35.33
C ASN A 492 -18.61 -5.20 36.39
N ASN A 493 -19.16 -4.07 36.85
CA ASN A 493 -20.29 -3.99 37.77
C ASN A 493 -21.58 -3.50 37.07
N LEU A 494 -21.74 -3.81 35.78
CA LEU A 494 -22.88 -3.36 34.99
C LEU A 494 -24.18 -4.03 35.48
N SER A 495 -25.29 -3.28 35.39
CA SER A 495 -26.60 -3.69 35.90
C SER A 495 -27.76 -3.22 35.02
N GLY A 496 -28.91 -3.88 35.15
CA GLY A 496 -30.12 -3.54 34.39
C GLY A 496 -30.26 -4.33 33.09
N GLU A 497 -31.29 -3.98 32.32
CA GLU A 497 -31.63 -4.68 31.08
C GLU A 497 -30.65 -4.34 29.95
N VAL A 498 -30.12 -5.38 29.29
CA VAL A 498 -29.27 -5.20 28.11
C VAL A 498 -30.15 -4.81 26.91
N PRO A 499 -29.85 -3.71 26.20
CA PRO A 499 -30.66 -3.25 25.07
C PRO A 499 -30.92 -4.37 24.05
N PRO A 500 -32.18 -4.79 23.81
CA PRO A 500 -32.50 -5.89 22.89
C PRO A 500 -32.00 -5.66 21.45
N LEU A 501 -31.85 -4.39 21.08
CA LEU A 501 -31.30 -3.97 19.78
C LEU A 501 -29.83 -4.40 19.59
N LEU A 502 -29.04 -4.61 20.66
CA LEU A 502 -27.66 -5.12 20.56
C LEU A 502 -27.64 -6.51 19.92
N GLY A 503 -28.56 -7.40 20.30
CA GLY A 503 -28.70 -8.74 19.72
C GLY A 503 -29.17 -8.74 18.26
N LYS A 504 -29.66 -7.59 17.74
CA LYS A 504 -30.11 -7.41 16.36
C LYS A 504 -29.06 -6.73 15.47
N MET A 505 -27.94 -6.31 16.04
CA MET A 505 -26.83 -5.77 15.27
C MET A 505 -26.21 -6.90 14.44
N ARG A 506 -26.59 -7.01 13.16
CA ARG A 506 -26.05 -7.99 12.18
C ARG A 506 -24.53 -8.02 12.11
N SER A 507 -23.98 -6.91 12.55
CA SER A 507 -22.63 -6.54 12.38
C SER A 507 -21.86 -7.02 13.62
N LEU A 508 -22.42 -7.04 14.83
CA LEU A 508 -21.70 -7.53 16.00
C LEU A 508 -21.42 -9.05 15.91
N THR A 509 -20.14 -9.46 15.90
CA THR A 509 -19.73 -10.88 15.81
C THR A 509 -19.20 -11.41 17.13
N THR A 510 -18.55 -10.55 17.91
CA THR A 510 -18.09 -10.86 19.26
C THR A 510 -18.81 -9.94 20.25
N LEU A 511 -19.58 -10.55 21.14
CA LEU A 511 -20.22 -9.88 22.26
C LEU A 511 -19.89 -10.66 23.53
N ASP A 512 -19.16 -10.03 24.45
CA ASP A 512 -18.88 -10.61 25.77
C ASP A 512 -19.37 -9.65 26.86
N LEU A 513 -20.34 -10.13 27.63
CA LEU A 513 -20.96 -9.43 28.76
C LEU A 513 -20.75 -10.19 30.09
N SER A 514 -19.96 -11.27 30.06
CA SER A 514 -19.78 -12.16 31.21
C SER A 514 -19.21 -11.45 32.44
N GLY A 515 -19.40 -12.00 33.64
CA GLY A 515 -18.87 -11.37 34.86
C GLY A 515 -19.51 -10.03 35.25
N ASN A 516 -20.75 -9.76 34.80
CA ASN A 516 -21.59 -8.65 35.23
C ASN A 516 -22.88 -9.19 35.87
N PRO A 517 -22.91 -9.46 37.19
CA PRO A 517 -24.02 -10.17 37.82
C PRO A 517 -25.34 -9.38 37.84
N GLY A 518 -25.29 -8.05 37.69
CA GLY A 518 -26.48 -7.20 37.67
C GLY A 518 -27.19 -7.11 36.32
N LEU A 519 -26.60 -7.63 35.24
CA LEU A 519 -27.20 -7.58 33.90
C LEU A 519 -28.29 -8.65 33.74
N CYS A 520 -29.38 -8.27 33.08
CA CYS A 520 -30.49 -9.16 32.75
C CYS A 520 -30.97 -8.92 31.30
N GLY A 521 -31.67 -9.88 30.70
CA GLY A 521 -32.18 -9.74 29.33
C GLY A 521 -32.97 -10.96 28.87
N HIS A 522 -33.98 -10.75 28.02
CA HIS A 522 -34.88 -11.80 27.54
C HIS A 522 -34.44 -12.46 26.23
N ASP A 523 -33.69 -11.75 25.38
CA ASP A 523 -33.32 -12.18 24.01
C ASP A 523 -31.81 -12.45 23.82
N ILE A 524 -31.03 -12.52 24.92
CA ILE A 524 -29.57 -12.75 24.87
C ILE A 524 -29.25 -14.01 25.67
N ALA A 525 -28.73 -15.04 24.98
CA ALA A 525 -28.40 -16.32 25.60
C ALA A 525 -27.34 -16.15 26.71
N GLY A 526 -27.63 -16.67 27.91
CA GLY A 526 -26.73 -16.62 29.06
C GLY A 526 -27.02 -15.53 30.11
N LEU A 527 -28.02 -14.66 29.89
CA LEU A 527 -28.50 -13.70 30.89
C LEU A 527 -29.80 -14.18 31.56
N ASN A 528 -30.00 -13.79 32.82
CA ASN A 528 -31.25 -14.04 33.54
C ASN A 528 -32.35 -13.09 33.05
N SER A 529 -33.61 -13.53 33.05
CA SER A 529 -34.76 -12.67 32.75
C SER A 529 -34.93 -11.58 33.82
N CYS A 530 -35.22 -10.35 33.38
CA CYS A 530 -35.38 -9.22 34.29
C CYS A 530 -36.66 -9.42 35.13
N SER A 531 -36.53 -9.48 36.45
CA SER A 531 -37.68 -9.64 37.35
C SER A 531 -38.31 -8.27 37.63
N SER A 532 -39.55 -8.06 37.18
CA SER A 532 -40.33 -6.86 37.51
C SER A 532 -40.86 -6.94 38.94
N ASN A 533 -40.07 -6.49 39.91
CA ASN A 533 -40.58 -6.24 41.25
C ASN A 533 -41.19 -4.84 41.35
N THR A 534 -42.47 -4.75 40.99
CA THR A 534 -43.41 -3.84 41.66
C THR A 534 -44.30 -4.68 42.56
N THR A 535 -44.21 -4.52 43.87
CA THR A 535 -45.36 -4.75 44.76
C THR A 535 -45.27 -3.85 45.99
N THR A 536 -46.16 -2.85 46.02
CA THR A 536 -46.76 -2.27 47.23
C THR A 536 -47.44 -3.37 48.05
N GLY A 537 -47.45 -3.23 49.37
CA GLY A 537 -47.68 -4.30 50.34
C GLY A 537 -49.12 -4.74 50.66
N ASP A 538 -49.20 -5.43 51.81
CA ASP A 538 -50.30 -6.11 52.53
C ASP A 538 -50.70 -7.51 52.02
N GLY A 539 -50.83 -8.57 52.81
CA GLY A 539 -50.61 -8.81 54.24
C GLY A 539 -51.23 -10.18 54.64
N HIS A 540 -50.69 -10.80 55.71
CA HIS A 540 -51.17 -12.01 56.45
C HIS A 540 -51.01 -13.40 55.78
N SER A 541 -50.66 -14.52 56.43
CA SER A 541 -50.31 -14.88 57.81
C SER A 541 -49.78 -16.34 57.81
N GLY A 542 -48.79 -16.70 58.65
CA GLY A 542 -48.74 -18.07 59.20
C GLY A 542 -47.37 -18.78 59.36
N LYS A 543 -46.74 -18.57 60.51
CA LYS A 543 -46.00 -19.56 61.35
C LYS A 543 -44.60 -20.06 60.92
N THR A 544 -43.63 -19.39 61.55
CA THR A 544 -42.40 -19.86 62.21
C THR A 544 -42.28 -21.37 62.53
N ARG A 545 -41.16 -21.99 62.11
CA ARG A 545 -40.15 -22.75 62.90
C ARG A 545 -39.49 -23.85 62.05
N LEU A 546 -38.24 -23.65 61.59
CA LEU A 546 -37.12 -24.63 61.65
C LEU A 546 -35.85 -24.06 60.97
N VAL A 547 -35.22 -23.03 61.54
CA VAL A 547 -33.86 -22.61 61.15
C VAL A 547 -33.08 -22.37 62.44
N LEU A 548 -32.25 -23.32 62.85
CA LEU A 548 -31.00 -23.16 63.60
C LEU A 548 -30.41 -24.56 63.91
N ALA A 549 -29.87 -25.26 62.91
CA ALA A 549 -29.03 -26.45 63.14
C ALA A 549 -28.21 -26.89 61.91
N VAL A 550 -28.59 -26.51 60.69
CA VAL A 550 -27.98 -27.05 59.45
C VAL A 550 -26.91 -26.15 58.82
N THR A 551 -26.73 -24.91 59.30
CA THR A 551 -25.82 -23.94 58.65
C THR A 551 -24.36 -23.99 59.11
N LEU A 552 -24.01 -24.79 60.11
CA LEU A 552 -22.62 -24.86 60.62
C LEU A 552 -21.82 -26.08 60.14
N SER A 553 -22.46 -27.11 59.57
CA SER A 553 -21.78 -28.31 59.06
C SER A 553 -21.39 -28.20 57.57
N VAL A 554 -22.09 -27.37 56.79
CA VAL A 554 -21.85 -27.23 55.34
C VAL A 554 -20.68 -26.29 55.03
N ALA A 555 -20.44 -25.25 55.85
CA ALA A 555 -19.35 -24.29 55.63
C ALA A 555 -17.96 -24.89 55.91
N ALA A 556 -17.83 -25.76 56.92
CA ALA A 556 -16.57 -26.41 57.25
C ALA A 556 -16.18 -27.48 56.20
N ALA A 557 -17.16 -28.22 55.66
CA ALA A 557 -16.93 -29.21 54.62
C ALA A 557 -16.50 -28.58 53.28
N LEU A 558 -17.02 -27.41 52.94
CA LEU A 558 -16.64 -26.66 51.74
C LEU A 558 -15.24 -26.04 51.83
N LEU A 559 -14.81 -25.63 53.03
CA LEU A 559 -13.45 -25.11 53.25
C LEU A 559 -12.39 -26.22 53.18
N VAL A 560 -12.68 -27.41 53.71
CA VAL A 560 -11.76 -28.56 53.63
C VAL A 560 -11.65 -29.10 52.20
N SER A 561 -12.73 -29.09 51.41
CA SER A 561 -12.68 -29.51 50.00
C SER A 561 -11.91 -28.52 49.12
N MET A 562 -12.05 -27.21 49.37
CA MET A 562 -11.28 -26.18 48.66
C MET A 562 -9.77 -26.28 48.91
N VAL A 563 -9.34 -26.52 50.15
CA VAL A 563 -7.91 -26.68 50.48
C VAL A 563 -7.33 -27.97 49.87
N ALA A 564 -8.10 -29.06 49.84
CA ALA A 564 -7.71 -30.31 49.21
C ALA A 564 -7.55 -30.17 47.68
N VAL A 565 -8.44 -29.43 47.02
CA VAL A 565 -8.37 -29.12 45.59
C VAL A 565 -7.15 -28.23 45.27
N VAL A 566 -6.89 -27.20 46.08
CA VAL A 566 -5.70 -26.33 45.90
C VAL A 566 -4.40 -27.11 46.12
N CYS A 567 -4.34 -28.02 47.10
CA CYS A 567 -3.19 -28.91 47.32
C CYS A 567 -3.01 -29.94 46.19
N ALA A 568 -4.10 -30.44 45.60
CA ALA A 568 -4.04 -31.36 44.46
C ALA A 568 -3.59 -30.65 43.17
N VAL A 569 -4.09 -29.43 42.92
CA VAL A 569 -3.71 -28.60 41.75
C VAL A 569 -2.25 -28.16 41.84
N SER A 570 -1.78 -27.74 43.02
CA SER A 570 -0.37 -27.37 43.21
C SER A 570 0.60 -28.56 43.13
N ARG A 571 0.19 -29.76 43.57
CA ARG A 571 0.97 -31.01 43.36
C ARG A 571 0.97 -31.46 41.89
N LYS A 572 -0.11 -31.23 41.15
CA LYS A 572 -0.22 -31.53 39.71
C LYS A 572 0.58 -30.54 38.85
N ALA A 573 0.61 -29.25 39.22
CA ALA A 573 1.44 -28.23 38.58
C ALA A 573 2.95 -28.48 38.82
N ARG A 574 3.36 -28.93 40.02
CA ARG A 574 4.75 -29.31 40.30
C ARG A 574 5.18 -30.61 39.61
N ARG A 575 4.27 -31.57 39.42
CA ARG A 575 4.56 -32.79 38.61
C ARG A 575 4.61 -32.51 37.11
N ALA A 576 3.83 -31.55 36.61
CA ALA A 576 3.91 -31.11 35.21
C ALA A 576 5.24 -30.41 34.89
N ALA A 577 5.77 -29.60 35.80
CA ALA A 577 7.05 -28.91 35.61
C ALA A 577 8.28 -29.86 35.55
N VAL A 578 8.23 -31.03 36.20
CA VAL A 578 9.34 -32.02 36.21
C VAL A 578 9.30 -32.98 35.01
N VAL A 579 8.17 -33.08 34.31
CA VAL A 579 8.02 -33.96 33.13
C VAL A 579 8.39 -33.23 31.82
N VAL A 580 8.31 -31.91 31.79
CA VAL A 580 8.62 -31.08 30.60
C VAL A 580 10.12 -31.11 30.24
N GLU A 581 11.01 -31.39 31.18
CA GLU A 581 12.46 -31.41 30.92
C GLU A 581 12.97 -32.71 30.26
N LYS A 582 12.09 -33.69 29.96
CA LYS A 582 12.53 -35.02 29.46
C LYS A 582 11.87 -35.51 28.17
N ALA A 583 11.13 -34.67 27.44
CA ALA A 583 10.36 -35.09 26.26
C ALA A 583 10.67 -34.32 24.95
N GLU A 584 11.82 -33.66 24.82
CA GLU A 584 12.26 -33.00 23.56
C GLU A 584 13.15 -33.87 22.66
N THR A 585 13.06 -35.20 22.77
CA THR A 585 13.66 -36.11 21.78
C THR A 585 12.64 -37.15 21.35
N SER A 586 11.78 -36.81 20.38
CA SER A 586 11.39 -37.66 19.24
C SER A 586 10.08 -37.20 18.55
N ALA A 587 10.19 -36.97 17.24
CA ALA A 587 9.22 -37.25 16.17
C ALA A 587 7.80 -36.63 16.18
N SER A 588 7.62 -35.69 15.23
CA SER A 588 6.58 -35.62 14.19
C SER A 588 5.11 -35.93 14.51
N GLY A 589 4.24 -34.95 14.22
CA GLY A 589 2.87 -35.18 13.75
C GLY A 589 1.78 -34.38 14.45
N GLY A 590 1.17 -33.44 13.71
CA GLY A 590 -0.26 -33.12 13.79
C GLY A 590 -0.83 -32.40 15.03
N GLY A 591 -0.98 -31.07 14.91
CA GLY A 591 -2.21 -30.34 15.21
C GLY A 591 -2.68 -30.17 16.67
N GLY A 592 -2.64 -28.93 17.16
CA GLY A 592 -3.63 -28.44 18.13
C GLY A 592 -3.10 -27.59 19.28
N SER A 593 -3.17 -26.27 19.10
CA SER A 593 -3.30 -25.24 20.16
C SER A 593 -2.11 -25.04 21.09
N SER A 594 -1.26 -24.07 20.73
CA SER A 594 -0.41 -23.37 21.68
C SER A 594 -0.70 -21.88 21.59
N THR A 595 -0.88 -21.26 22.77
CA THR A 595 -0.41 -19.90 23.11
C THR A 595 0.02 -19.03 21.93
N ALA A 596 -0.95 -18.46 21.20
CA ALA A 596 -0.68 -17.42 20.22
C ALA A 596 -0.65 -16.06 20.94
N ALA A 597 0.57 -15.56 21.09
CA ALA A 597 0.91 -14.27 21.67
C ALA A 597 0.16 -13.11 20.98
N ALA A 598 -0.10 -12.07 21.78
CA ALA A 598 -0.61 -10.78 21.34
C ALA A 598 0.40 -10.12 20.37
N VAL A 599 0.22 -10.42 19.09
CA VAL A 599 0.84 -9.76 17.95
C VAL A 599 -0.16 -8.73 17.44
N GLN A 600 0.35 -7.54 17.14
CA GLN A 600 -0.33 -6.33 16.71
C GLN A 600 -1.14 -6.54 15.40
N ALA A 601 -2.33 -7.14 15.50
CA ALA A 601 -3.25 -7.36 14.38
C ALA A 601 -4.37 -6.34 14.40
N SER A 602 -4.62 -5.62 13.30
CA SER A 602 -5.64 -4.57 13.26
C SER A 602 -6.61 -4.66 12.09
N ILE A 603 -7.88 -4.83 12.47
CA ILE A 603 -9.13 -4.80 11.68
C ILE A 603 -9.25 -5.98 10.72
N TRP A 604 -10.00 -6.98 11.16
CA TRP A 604 -10.54 -8.03 10.33
C TRP A 604 -12.05 -7.80 10.25
N SER A 605 -12.56 -7.59 9.03
CA SER A 605 -13.97 -7.30 8.79
C SER A 605 -14.84 -8.39 9.43
N LYS A 606 -15.95 -8.03 10.06
CA LYS A 606 -17.05 -8.89 10.56
C LYS A 606 -17.12 -10.35 10.08
N ASP A 607 -16.96 -10.56 8.77
CA ASP A 607 -17.18 -11.84 8.10
C ASP A 607 -15.92 -12.71 7.98
N THR A 608 -14.76 -12.32 8.51
CA THR A 608 -13.49 -13.05 8.32
C THR A 608 -13.19 -13.97 9.51
N THR A 609 -13.23 -15.28 9.25
CA THR A 609 -12.96 -16.36 10.21
C THR A 609 -11.50 -16.84 10.18
N PHE A 610 -10.59 -16.07 9.57
CA PHE A 610 -9.20 -16.46 9.31
C PHE A 610 -8.23 -15.40 9.84
N SER A 611 -7.03 -15.84 10.19
CA SER A 611 -5.96 -15.03 10.74
C SER A 611 -4.86 -14.71 9.72
N PHE A 612 -3.99 -13.76 10.05
CA PHE A 612 -2.79 -13.50 9.24
C PHE A 612 -1.83 -14.72 9.22
N GLY A 613 -1.83 -15.54 10.28
CA GLY A 613 -1.12 -16.81 10.29
C GLY A 613 -1.65 -17.79 9.23
N ASP A 614 -2.96 -17.81 9.01
CA ASP A 614 -3.57 -18.65 7.96
C ASP A 614 -3.19 -18.16 6.56
N ILE A 615 -3.06 -16.85 6.37
CA ILE A 615 -2.56 -16.26 5.11
C ILE A 615 -1.10 -16.64 4.87
N LEU A 616 -0.25 -16.54 5.89
CA LEU A 616 1.16 -16.93 5.79
C LEU A 616 1.28 -18.41 5.40
N ALA A 617 0.49 -19.29 6.02
CA ALA A 617 0.46 -20.70 5.67
C ALA A 617 -0.07 -20.93 4.23
N ALA A 618 -1.18 -20.30 3.86
CA ALA A 618 -1.82 -20.44 2.56
C ALA A 618 -0.99 -19.90 1.38
N THR A 619 -0.07 -18.97 1.65
CA THR A 619 0.84 -18.37 0.66
C THR A 619 2.25 -18.93 0.74
N GLU A 620 2.50 -19.94 1.59
CA GLU A 620 3.83 -20.48 1.89
C GLU A 620 4.86 -19.37 2.18
N HIS A 621 4.50 -18.45 3.09
CA HIS A 621 5.27 -17.25 3.42
C HIS A 621 5.47 -16.30 2.24
N PHE A 622 4.39 -16.00 1.50
CA PHE A 622 4.41 -15.11 0.34
C PHE A 622 5.39 -15.57 -0.76
N ASN A 623 5.35 -16.87 -1.06
CA ASN A 623 6.07 -17.47 -2.17
C ASN A 623 5.55 -16.88 -3.50
N ASP A 624 6.45 -16.54 -4.43
CA ASP A 624 6.12 -15.98 -5.74
C ASP A 624 5.19 -16.89 -6.57
N ALA A 625 5.11 -18.20 -6.27
CA ALA A 625 4.15 -19.11 -6.90
C ALA A 625 2.68 -18.67 -6.71
N TYR A 626 2.39 -17.91 -5.66
CA TYR A 626 1.08 -17.37 -5.33
C TYR A 626 0.90 -15.92 -5.79
N CYS A 627 1.91 -15.30 -6.41
CA CYS A 627 1.85 -13.93 -6.90
C CYS A 627 0.86 -13.81 -8.07
N ILE A 628 -0.17 -12.98 -7.91
CA ILE A 628 -1.19 -12.71 -8.94
C ILE A 628 -1.06 -11.30 -9.56
N GLY A 629 -0.19 -10.45 -9.03
CA GLY A 629 0.11 -9.15 -9.63
C GLY A 629 1.26 -8.42 -8.94
N LYS A 630 2.03 -7.63 -9.69
CA LYS A 630 3.07 -6.73 -9.16
C LYS A 630 2.76 -5.31 -9.65
N GLY A 631 2.61 -4.37 -8.73
CA GLY A 631 2.30 -2.95 -9.01
C GLY A 631 3.41 -2.01 -8.53
N SER A 632 3.22 -0.70 -8.70
CA SER A 632 4.22 0.32 -8.35
C SER A 632 4.47 0.49 -6.85
N PHE A 633 3.57 -0.02 -6.00
CA PHE A 633 3.64 0.13 -4.55
C PHE A 633 3.77 -1.20 -3.79
N GLY A 634 3.69 -2.35 -4.49
CA GLY A 634 3.82 -3.67 -3.87
C GLY A 634 3.35 -4.85 -4.72
N THR A 635 3.40 -6.04 -4.14
CA THR A 635 3.07 -7.33 -4.77
C THR A 635 1.80 -7.92 -4.20
N VAL A 636 0.90 -8.42 -5.05
CA VAL A 636 -0.38 -9.05 -4.68
C VAL A 636 -0.27 -10.56 -4.81
N TYR A 637 -0.62 -11.26 -3.75
CA TYR A 637 -0.63 -12.72 -3.65
C TYR A 637 -2.06 -13.25 -3.50
N ARG A 638 -2.34 -14.42 -4.07
CA ARG A 638 -3.57 -15.17 -3.79
C ARG A 638 -3.35 -16.05 -2.56
N ALA A 639 -4.24 -15.98 -1.59
CA ALA A 639 -4.25 -16.89 -0.44
C ALA A 639 -5.55 -17.69 -0.46
N ASP A 640 -5.44 -19.01 -0.62
CA ASP A 640 -6.57 -19.93 -0.55
C ASP A 640 -6.70 -20.45 0.90
N LEU A 641 -7.74 -19.98 1.59
CA LEU A 641 -7.96 -20.21 3.01
C LEU A 641 -8.93 -21.38 3.24
N GLY A 642 -8.88 -21.97 4.42
CA GLY A 642 -9.79 -23.05 4.83
C GLY A 642 -11.27 -22.66 4.70
N GLY A 643 -12.12 -23.59 4.29
CA GLY A 643 -13.56 -23.35 4.07
C GLY A 643 -13.94 -22.88 2.66
N GLY A 644 -13.04 -23.00 1.67
CA GLY A 644 -13.33 -22.69 0.26
C GLY A 644 -13.28 -21.20 -0.07
N ARG A 645 -12.63 -20.39 0.78
CA ARG A 645 -12.54 -18.93 0.61
C ARG A 645 -11.16 -18.53 0.10
N ALA A 646 -11.11 -17.67 -0.90
CA ALA A 646 -9.86 -17.12 -1.41
C ALA A 646 -9.81 -15.59 -1.21
N VAL A 647 -8.64 -15.05 -0.89
CA VAL A 647 -8.40 -13.61 -0.71
C VAL A 647 -7.18 -13.14 -1.51
N ALA A 648 -7.14 -11.86 -1.83
CA ALA A 648 -5.98 -11.21 -2.43
C ALA A 648 -5.21 -10.43 -1.35
N VAL A 649 -3.89 -10.59 -1.28
CA VAL A 649 -3.05 -9.98 -0.25
C VAL A 649 -1.97 -9.14 -0.91
N LYS A 650 -2.11 -7.81 -0.85
CA LYS A 650 -1.13 -6.85 -1.33
C LYS A 650 -0.11 -6.61 -0.22
N ARG A 651 1.14 -6.99 -0.46
CA ARG A 651 2.31 -6.72 0.39
C ARG A 651 3.06 -5.51 -0.15
N LEU A 652 3.22 -4.48 0.65
CA LEU A 652 3.96 -3.24 0.38
C LEU A 652 5.22 -3.23 1.26
N ASP A 653 6.36 -2.83 0.69
CA ASP A 653 7.63 -2.71 1.43
C ASP A 653 7.80 -1.28 1.96
N ALA A 654 8.22 -1.12 3.22
CA ALA A 654 8.53 0.18 3.82
C ALA A 654 9.86 0.80 3.31
N SER A 655 10.69 0.01 2.61
CA SER A 655 12.05 0.38 2.21
C SER A 655 12.25 0.67 0.71
N GLU A 656 11.24 0.43 -0.13
CA GLU A 656 11.31 0.72 -1.57
C GLU A 656 11.02 2.20 -1.87
N THR A 657 12.07 3.02 -1.97
CA THR A 657 12.27 3.99 -3.08
C THR A 657 13.53 4.82 -2.85
N GLY A 658 14.53 4.59 -3.70
CA GLY A 658 15.66 5.51 -3.87
C GLY A 658 15.22 6.82 -4.54
N ASP A 659 15.64 7.92 -3.92
CA ASP A 659 15.80 9.27 -4.46
C ASP A 659 14.61 9.86 -5.24
N ALA A 660 13.54 10.13 -4.48
CA ALA A 660 12.66 11.33 -4.58
C ALA A 660 11.47 11.24 -3.61
N CYS A 661 11.14 10.04 -3.13
CA CYS A 661 9.81 9.77 -2.55
C CYS A 661 9.84 8.75 -1.40
N TRP A 662 10.70 8.94 -0.39
CA TRP A 662 10.56 8.22 0.87
C TRP A 662 9.17 8.47 1.49
N GLY A 663 8.48 7.38 1.87
CA GLY A 663 7.15 7.38 2.46
C GLY A 663 5.99 7.26 1.47
N VAL A 664 6.22 6.97 0.18
CA VAL A 664 5.11 6.77 -0.77
C VAL A 664 4.40 5.43 -0.58
N SER A 665 5.10 4.32 -0.31
CA SER A 665 4.44 3.04 0.00
C SER A 665 3.70 3.06 1.33
N GLU A 666 4.21 3.79 2.35
CA GLU A 666 3.52 4.00 3.64
C GLU A 666 2.35 4.99 3.51
N ARG A 667 2.51 6.11 2.78
CA ARG A 667 1.37 7.01 2.45
C ARG A 667 0.33 6.30 1.59
N SER A 668 0.76 5.44 0.67
CA SER A 668 -0.11 4.65 -0.18
C SER A 668 -0.89 3.64 0.66
N PHE A 669 -0.19 2.90 1.53
CA PHE A 669 -0.81 2.03 2.53
C PHE A 669 -1.82 2.79 3.39
N GLU A 670 -1.40 3.91 3.99
CA GLU A 670 -2.27 4.72 4.84
C GLU A 670 -3.46 5.31 4.09
N ASN A 671 -3.27 5.82 2.87
CA ASN A 671 -4.36 6.34 2.04
C ASN A 671 -5.35 5.24 1.69
N GLU A 672 -4.85 4.05 1.37
CA GLU A 672 -5.65 2.90 0.99
C GLU A 672 -6.43 2.34 2.19
N VAL A 673 -5.79 2.16 3.34
CA VAL A 673 -6.45 1.84 4.61
C VAL A 673 -7.49 2.91 4.95
N ARG A 674 -7.10 4.18 4.95
CA ARG A 674 -7.97 5.32 5.31
C ARG A 674 -9.16 5.46 4.36
N ALA A 675 -8.98 5.14 3.08
CA ALA A 675 -10.04 5.19 2.09
C ALA A 675 -11.00 3.99 2.28
N LEU A 676 -10.49 2.77 2.22
CA LEU A 676 -11.26 1.53 2.20
C LEU A 676 -11.92 1.17 3.54
N THR A 677 -11.41 1.67 4.67
CA THR A 677 -12.12 1.59 5.96
C THR A 677 -13.35 2.49 6.02
N ARG A 678 -13.41 3.54 5.18
CA ARG A 678 -14.49 4.54 5.19
C ARG A 678 -15.53 4.35 4.08
N VAL A 679 -15.24 3.51 3.09
CA VAL A 679 -16.12 3.30 1.93
C VAL A 679 -16.65 1.88 1.92
N ARG A 680 -17.96 1.75 1.74
CA ARG A 680 -18.61 0.45 1.55
C ARG A 680 -19.62 0.55 0.44
N HIS A 681 -19.26 0.00 -0.70
CA HIS A 681 -20.08 0.05 -1.90
C HIS A 681 -19.90 -1.24 -2.70
N ARG A 682 -20.96 -1.75 -3.32
CA ARG A 682 -20.93 -3.02 -4.08
C ARG A 682 -19.91 -3.03 -5.23
N ASN A 683 -19.57 -1.85 -5.75
CA ASN A 683 -18.65 -1.65 -6.86
C ASN A 683 -17.27 -1.10 -6.43
N ILE A 684 -16.93 -1.20 -5.15
CA ILE A 684 -15.60 -0.87 -4.60
C ILE A 684 -15.06 -2.14 -3.95
N VAL A 685 -13.78 -2.43 -4.15
CA VAL A 685 -13.15 -3.61 -3.55
C VAL A 685 -13.26 -3.58 -2.02
N LYS A 686 -13.72 -4.68 -1.43
CA LYS A 686 -13.81 -4.83 0.02
C LYS A 686 -12.42 -5.14 0.60
N LEU A 687 -11.96 -4.27 1.50
CA LEU A 687 -10.83 -4.56 2.37
C LEU A 687 -11.32 -5.47 3.51
N HIS A 688 -10.80 -6.69 3.58
CA HIS A 688 -11.03 -7.62 4.67
C HIS A 688 -10.19 -7.31 5.88
N GLY A 689 -8.99 -6.77 5.69
CA GLY A 689 -8.17 -6.30 6.79
C GLY A 689 -6.79 -5.85 6.37
N PHE A 690 -5.99 -5.40 7.33
CA PHE A 690 -4.63 -4.98 7.09
C PHE A 690 -3.73 -5.33 8.27
N CYS A 691 -2.42 -5.43 8.04
CA CYS A 691 -1.47 -5.51 9.14
C CYS A 691 -0.14 -4.89 8.74
N ALA A 692 0.63 -4.44 9.72
CA ALA A 692 2.00 -4.02 9.53
C ALA A 692 2.85 -4.89 10.46
N MET A 693 3.62 -5.80 9.89
CA MET A 693 4.39 -6.79 10.65
C MET A 693 5.68 -7.12 9.91
N GLY A 694 6.80 -7.19 10.63
CA GLY A 694 8.11 -7.51 10.06
C GLY A 694 8.57 -6.55 8.95
N GLY A 695 8.33 -5.24 9.11
CA GLY A 695 8.72 -4.22 8.14
C GLY A 695 7.87 -4.13 6.85
N TYR A 696 6.92 -5.02 6.68
CA TYR A 696 5.97 -5.02 5.57
C TYR A 696 4.60 -4.53 5.99
N MET A 697 3.88 -3.92 5.04
CA MET A 697 2.49 -3.52 5.19
C MET A 697 1.63 -4.39 4.28
N TYR A 698 0.62 -5.03 4.83
CA TYR A 698 -0.25 -5.96 4.12
C TYR A 698 -1.68 -5.45 4.08
N LEU A 699 -2.29 -5.49 2.89
CA LEU A 699 -3.69 -5.20 2.66
C LEU A 699 -4.36 -6.47 2.13
N VAL A 700 -5.38 -6.95 2.83
CA VAL A 700 -6.13 -8.17 2.51
C VAL A 700 -7.47 -7.77 1.92
N TYR A 701 -7.70 -8.10 0.66
CA TYR A 701 -8.91 -7.78 -0.08
C TYR A 701 -9.74 -9.02 -0.36
N GLU A 702 -11.02 -8.81 -0.67
CA GLU A 702 -11.78 -9.80 -1.42
C GLU A 702 -11.08 -10.12 -2.75
N LEU A 703 -11.07 -11.40 -3.14
CA LEU A 703 -10.51 -11.81 -4.42
C LEU A 703 -11.54 -11.60 -5.53
N ALA A 704 -11.18 -10.85 -6.56
CA ALA A 704 -11.93 -10.76 -7.81
C ALA A 704 -11.38 -11.79 -8.80
N GLU A 705 -12.09 -12.90 -8.98
CA GLU A 705 -11.57 -14.10 -9.69
C GLU A 705 -11.15 -13.87 -11.14
N ARG A 706 -11.74 -12.89 -11.84
CA ARG A 706 -11.37 -12.59 -13.23
C ARG A 706 -10.19 -11.60 -13.34
N GLY A 707 -9.67 -11.12 -12.21
CA GLY A 707 -8.57 -10.17 -12.18
C GLY A 707 -8.98 -8.78 -12.66
N SER A 708 -8.04 -8.04 -13.26
CA SER A 708 -8.29 -6.69 -13.74
C SER A 708 -9.10 -6.64 -15.03
N LEU A 709 -9.87 -5.57 -15.22
CA LEU A 709 -10.59 -5.27 -16.44
C LEU A 709 -9.64 -5.23 -17.65
N GLY A 710 -8.43 -4.70 -17.49
CA GLY A 710 -7.39 -4.74 -18.52
C GLY A 710 -7.07 -6.17 -18.96
N ALA A 711 -6.84 -7.08 -17.99
CA ALA A 711 -6.57 -8.49 -18.30
C ALA A 711 -7.76 -9.16 -19.02
N VAL A 712 -8.99 -8.87 -18.61
CA VAL A 712 -10.19 -9.41 -19.27
C VAL A 712 -10.42 -8.81 -20.67
N LEU A 713 -10.18 -7.52 -20.84
CA LEU A 713 -10.44 -6.79 -22.08
C LEU A 713 -9.42 -7.14 -23.18
N TYR A 714 -8.17 -7.40 -22.79
CA TYR A 714 -7.05 -7.68 -23.70
C TYR A 714 -6.65 -9.17 -23.78
N GLY A 715 -6.89 -9.95 -22.72
CA GLY A 715 -6.30 -11.28 -22.52
C GLY A 715 -6.97 -12.47 -23.20
N GLY A 716 -7.94 -12.28 -24.09
CA GLY A 716 -8.56 -13.37 -24.88
C GLY A 716 -9.23 -14.45 -24.01
N GLY A 717 -10.51 -14.29 -23.71
CA GLY A 717 -11.27 -15.15 -22.78
C GLY A 717 -11.02 -16.65 -22.92
N GLY A 718 -10.26 -17.21 -21.97
CA GLY A 718 -10.00 -18.63 -21.83
C GLY A 718 -10.21 -19.06 -20.38
N GLY A 719 -11.32 -19.75 -20.12
CA GLY A 719 -11.63 -20.37 -18.82
C GLY A 719 -12.99 -19.96 -18.26
N GLY A 720 -14.05 -20.69 -18.64
CA GLY A 720 -15.35 -20.66 -17.96
C GLY A 720 -16.44 -19.78 -18.61
N GLY A 721 -17.18 -20.35 -19.57
CA GLY A 721 -18.62 -20.14 -19.82
C GLY A 721 -19.14 -18.79 -20.37
N CYS A 722 -18.68 -17.63 -19.91
CA CYS A 722 -19.29 -16.33 -20.24
C CYS A 722 -18.29 -15.35 -20.85
N ARG A 723 -18.61 -14.74 -22.00
CA ARG A 723 -17.80 -13.73 -22.71
C ARG A 723 -18.05 -12.32 -22.14
N PHE A 724 -17.05 -11.44 -22.11
CA PHE A 724 -17.22 -10.02 -21.71
C PHE A 724 -17.89 -9.19 -22.82
N ASP A 725 -19.17 -9.48 -23.02
CA ASP A 725 -20.04 -8.98 -24.09
C ASP A 725 -20.66 -7.59 -23.78
N TRP A 726 -21.51 -7.10 -24.69
CA TRP A 726 -22.13 -5.77 -24.53
C TRP A 726 -22.95 -5.62 -23.24
N PRO A 727 -23.85 -6.56 -22.86
CA PRO A 727 -24.50 -6.50 -21.56
C PRO A 727 -23.54 -6.44 -20.37
N ALA A 728 -22.48 -7.25 -20.36
CA ALA A 728 -21.47 -7.24 -19.30
C ALA A 728 -20.72 -5.91 -19.23
N ARG A 729 -20.27 -5.38 -20.38
CA ARG A 729 -19.62 -4.04 -20.47
C ARG A 729 -20.54 -2.93 -19.97
N MET A 730 -21.84 -3.00 -20.27
CA MET A 730 -22.80 -2.02 -19.79
C MET A 730 -23.06 -2.10 -18.29
N ARG A 731 -23.05 -3.30 -17.69
CA ARG A 731 -23.06 -3.44 -16.24
C ARG A 731 -21.80 -2.85 -15.63
N ALA A 732 -20.63 -3.16 -16.19
CA ALA A 732 -19.37 -2.66 -15.68
C ALA A 732 -19.21 -1.14 -15.79
N ILE A 733 -19.59 -0.50 -16.91
CA ILE A 733 -19.57 0.97 -17.03
C ILE A 733 -20.50 1.61 -15.99
N ARG A 734 -21.70 1.05 -15.79
CA ARG A 734 -22.62 1.53 -14.75
C ARG A 734 -22.00 1.36 -13.36
N GLY A 735 -21.44 0.20 -13.04
CA GLY A 735 -20.89 -0.06 -11.71
C GLY A 735 -19.74 0.88 -11.34
N VAL A 736 -18.81 1.14 -12.26
CA VAL A 736 -17.72 2.13 -12.04
C VAL A 736 -18.30 3.54 -11.85
N ALA A 737 -19.31 3.92 -12.63
CA ALA A 737 -19.98 5.22 -12.47
C ALA A 737 -20.63 5.37 -11.07
N HIS A 738 -21.30 4.33 -10.58
CA HIS A 738 -21.92 4.34 -9.26
C HIS A 738 -20.87 4.40 -8.14
N ALA A 739 -19.77 3.65 -8.27
CA ALA A 739 -18.66 3.72 -7.33
C ALA A 739 -18.09 5.14 -7.20
N LEU A 740 -17.78 5.80 -8.31
CA LEU A 740 -17.21 7.15 -8.28
C LEU A 740 -18.24 8.20 -7.85
N ALA A 741 -19.52 8.04 -8.21
CA ALA A 741 -20.59 8.92 -7.71
C ALA A 741 -20.70 8.87 -6.18
N TYR A 742 -20.62 7.66 -5.61
CA TYR A 742 -20.60 7.44 -4.17
C TYR A 742 -19.37 8.11 -3.51
N LEU A 743 -18.17 7.93 -4.07
CA LEU A 743 -16.94 8.55 -3.56
C LEU A 743 -17.02 10.09 -3.57
N HIS A 744 -17.53 10.68 -4.65
CA HIS A 744 -17.50 12.12 -4.86
C HIS A 744 -18.61 12.87 -4.11
N HIS A 745 -19.74 12.21 -3.86
CA HIS A 745 -20.94 12.93 -3.46
C HIS A 745 -21.67 12.35 -2.25
N ASP A 746 -21.40 11.10 -1.88
CA ASP A 746 -22.05 10.45 -0.75
C ASP A 746 -21.04 10.23 0.42
N CYS A 747 -19.74 10.28 0.14
CA CYS A 747 -18.69 10.36 1.16
C CYS A 747 -18.55 11.79 1.71
N SER A 748 -18.39 11.93 3.02
CA SER A 748 -18.10 13.20 3.69
C SER A 748 -16.85 13.11 4.56
N PRO A 749 -15.78 13.88 4.26
CA PRO A 749 -15.62 14.73 3.08
C PRO A 749 -15.57 13.94 1.75
N PRO A 750 -15.86 14.56 0.59
CA PRO A 750 -15.73 13.92 -0.72
C PRO A 750 -14.35 13.30 -0.94
N MET A 751 -14.32 12.10 -1.52
CA MET A 751 -13.10 11.36 -1.82
C MET A 751 -12.85 11.34 -3.33
N ILE A 752 -11.62 11.60 -3.75
CA ILE A 752 -11.16 11.47 -5.14
C ILE A 752 -10.18 10.30 -5.19
N HIS A 753 -10.36 9.37 -6.12
CA HIS A 753 -9.50 8.21 -6.29
C HIS A 753 -8.14 8.57 -6.90
N ARG A 754 -8.12 9.44 -7.92
CA ARG A 754 -6.96 9.93 -8.68
C ARG A 754 -6.22 8.91 -9.55
N ASP A 755 -6.63 7.65 -9.53
CA ASP A 755 -5.97 6.57 -10.29
C ASP A 755 -6.97 5.54 -10.85
N VAL A 756 -8.04 6.03 -11.47
CA VAL A 756 -9.04 5.17 -12.12
C VAL A 756 -8.51 4.74 -13.48
N SER A 757 -8.19 3.46 -13.64
CA SER A 757 -7.71 2.85 -14.89
C SER A 757 -8.29 1.44 -15.07
N VAL A 758 -8.16 0.84 -16.26
CA VAL A 758 -8.61 -0.55 -16.48
C VAL A 758 -7.84 -1.58 -15.65
N ASN A 759 -6.64 -1.26 -15.17
CA ASN A 759 -5.87 -2.15 -14.29
C ASN A 759 -6.35 -2.09 -12.83
N ASN A 760 -6.95 -0.96 -12.44
CA ASN A 760 -7.45 -0.71 -11.09
C ASN A 760 -8.97 -0.96 -10.96
N VAL A 761 -9.63 -1.45 -12.02
CA VAL A 761 -11.00 -1.97 -11.98
C VAL A 761 -10.93 -3.49 -12.05
N LEU A 762 -11.32 -4.18 -10.98
CA LEU A 762 -11.35 -5.64 -10.93
C LEU A 762 -12.73 -6.18 -11.30
N LEU A 763 -12.80 -7.42 -11.78
CA LEU A 763 -14.05 -8.06 -12.19
C LEU A 763 -14.29 -9.36 -11.44
N ASP A 764 -15.51 -9.52 -10.93
CA ASP A 764 -15.96 -10.78 -10.34
C ASP A 764 -16.44 -11.78 -11.42
N PRO A 765 -16.87 -13.00 -11.03
CA PRO A 765 -17.33 -14.01 -11.99
C PRO A 765 -18.47 -13.56 -12.91
N ASP A 766 -19.31 -12.63 -12.47
CA ASP A 766 -20.49 -12.11 -13.19
C ASP A 766 -20.20 -10.84 -14.02
N TYR A 767 -18.91 -10.44 -14.07
CA TYR A 767 -18.42 -9.20 -14.67
C TYR A 767 -18.93 -7.93 -13.98
N GLU A 768 -19.26 -8.02 -12.69
CA GLU A 768 -19.54 -6.84 -11.87
C GLU A 768 -18.21 -6.17 -11.47
N PRO A 769 -18.07 -4.85 -11.63
CA PRO A 769 -16.81 -4.16 -11.43
C PRO A 769 -16.59 -3.81 -9.96
N ARG A 770 -15.33 -3.85 -9.53
CA ARG A 770 -14.85 -3.42 -8.21
C ARG A 770 -13.67 -2.48 -8.41
N VAL A 771 -13.89 -1.19 -8.16
CA VAL A 771 -12.82 -0.18 -8.17
C VAL A 771 -11.85 -0.48 -7.02
N SER A 772 -10.56 -0.47 -7.30
CA SER A 772 -9.46 -0.90 -6.41
C SER A 772 -8.25 0.04 -6.51
N ASP A 773 -7.25 -0.19 -5.66
CA ASP A 773 -6.00 0.59 -5.55
C ASP A 773 -6.21 2.05 -5.10
N PHE A 774 -6.59 2.21 -3.84
CA PHE A 774 -6.83 3.53 -3.25
C PHE A 774 -5.54 4.18 -2.71
N GLY A 775 -4.36 3.69 -3.09
CA GLY A 775 -3.07 4.22 -2.64
C GLY A 775 -2.87 5.70 -2.94
N THR A 776 -3.48 6.18 -4.03
CA THR A 776 -3.49 7.61 -4.39
C THR A 776 -4.74 8.34 -3.95
N ALA A 777 -5.69 7.72 -3.25
CA ALA A 777 -6.95 8.39 -2.92
C ALA A 777 -6.74 9.59 -1.98
N ARG A 778 -7.58 10.62 -2.11
CA ARG A 778 -7.48 11.85 -1.33
C ARG A 778 -8.86 12.40 -0.97
N PHE A 779 -9.01 12.87 0.26
CA PHE A 779 -10.18 13.61 0.71
C PHE A 779 -10.06 15.09 0.34
N LEU A 780 -11.13 15.69 -0.18
CA LEU A 780 -11.22 17.12 -0.43
C LEU A 780 -11.52 17.88 0.87
N VAL A 781 -10.59 18.74 1.28
CA VAL A 781 -10.75 19.63 2.44
C VAL A 781 -11.06 21.05 1.93
N PRO A 782 -12.05 21.77 2.51
CA PRO A 782 -12.37 23.14 2.09
C PRO A 782 -11.13 24.06 2.15
N GLY A 783 -10.85 24.78 1.06
CA GLY A 783 -9.74 25.75 0.97
C GLY A 783 -8.39 25.22 0.46
N ARG A 784 -8.27 23.92 0.12
CA ARG A 784 -7.00 23.33 -0.35
C ARG A 784 -7.19 22.54 -1.66
N SER A 785 -7.16 23.25 -2.80
CA SER A 785 -7.38 22.69 -4.15
C SER A 785 -6.11 22.32 -4.92
N THR A 786 -4.94 22.66 -4.37
CA THR A 786 -3.61 22.39 -4.94
C THR A 786 -3.01 21.06 -4.44
N CYS A 787 -2.25 20.41 -5.30
CA CYS A 787 -1.52 19.17 -5.00
C CYS A 787 -0.03 19.43 -4.77
N ASP A 788 0.57 18.65 -3.87
CA ASP A 788 2.02 18.68 -3.60
C ASP A 788 2.80 17.68 -4.49
N SER A 789 2.09 16.78 -5.20
CA SER A 789 2.69 15.78 -6.10
C SER A 789 1.70 15.28 -7.18
N ILE A 790 2.18 15.00 -8.40
CA ILE A 790 1.39 14.38 -9.47
C ILE A 790 1.16 12.89 -9.12
N ALA A 791 -0.06 12.39 -9.26
CA ALA A 791 -0.43 10.99 -9.00
C ALA A 791 -1.52 10.53 -9.99
N GLY A 792 -1.43 9.28 -10.45
CA GLY A 792 -2.38 8.65 -11.38
C GLY A 792 -1.72 7.92 -12.54
N SER A 793 -2.44 6.96 -13.14
CA SER A 793 -1.99 6.17 -14.28
C SER A 793 -1.89 7.04 -15.55
N TYR A 794 -0.74 6.98 -16.21
CA TYR A 794 -0.50 7.69 -17.46
C TYR A 794 -1.56 7.34 -18.51
N GLY A 795 -2.08 8.35 -19.20
CA GLY A 795 -3.17 8.21 -20.16
C GLY A 795 -4.60 8.35 -19.58
N TYR A 796 -4.80 8.03 -18.30
CA TYR A 796 -6.10 8.20 -17.63
C TYR A 796 -6.19 9.52 -16.86
N MET A 797 -5.07 10.21 -16.65
CA MET A 797 -4.99 11.48 -15.94
C MET A 797 -5.69 12.62 -16.69
N ALA A 798 -6.46 13.41 -15.95
CA ALA A 798 -7.11 14.60 -16.48
C ALA A 798 -6.10 15.71 -16.82
N PRO A 799 -6.31 16.49 -17.90
CA PRO A 799 -5.37 17.54 -18.33
C PRO A 799 -5.02 18.59 -17.26
N GLU A 800 -5.93 18.91 -16.36
CA GLU A 800 -5.73 19.92 -15.31
C GLU A 800 -4.77 19.49 -14.20
N LEU A 801 -4.44 18.19 -14.09
CA LEU A 801 -3.45 17.70 -13.13
C LEU A 801 -2.04 18.22 -13.43
N ALA A 802 -1.76 18.62 -14.68
CA ALA A 802 -0.53 19.30 -15.07
C ALA A 802 -0.34 20.67 -14.39
N TYR A 803 -1.44 21.30 -13.96
CA TYR A 803 -1.44 22.57 -13.23
C TYR A 803 -1.65 22.37 -11.71
N MET A 804 -1.45 21.14 -11.21
CA MET A 804 -1.57 20.77 -9.79
C MET A 804 -2.96 21.04 -9.16
N ARG A 805 -4.02 21.17 -9.97
CA ARG A 805 -5.40 21.40 -9.49
C ARG A 805 -6.14 20.07 -9.36
N VAL A 806 -6.55 19.71 -8.14
CA VAL A 806 -7.23 18.43 -7.85
C VAL A 806 -8.70 18.68 -7.54
N THR A 807 -9.59 18.07 -8.33
CA THR A 807 -11.04 18.13 -8.14
C THR A 807 -11.67 16.76 -8.42
N THR A 808 -12.94 16.58 -8.05
CA THR A 808 -13.71 15.37 -8.43
C THR A 808 -13.80 15.18 -9.95
N LYS A 809 -13.64 16.25 -10.74
CA LYS A 809 -13.64 16.18 -12.21
C LYS A 809 -12.43 15.43 -12.79
N CYS A 810 -11.38 15.21 -12.01
CA CYS A 810 -10.25 14.40 -12.44
C CYS A 810 -10.66 12.93 -12.65
N ASP A 811 -11.35 12.34 -11.67
CA ASP A 811 -11.89 10.99 -11.77
C ASP A 811 -13.00 10.89 -12.84
N VAL A 812 -13.76 11.97 -13.08
CA VAL A 812 -14.76 12.01 -14.18
C VAL A 812 -14.06 11.81 -15.53
N TYR A 813 -12.92 12.48 -15.75
CA TYR A 813 -12.14 12.29 -16.97
C TYR A 813 -11.63 10.86 -17.09
N SER A 814 -11.01 10.34 -16.03
CA SER A 814 -10.50 8.96 -15.99
C SER A 814 -11.60 7.92 -16.22
N PHE A 815 -12.80 8.13 -15.68
CA PHE A 815 -13.98 7.33 -15.97
C PHE A 815 -14.35 7.37 -17.46
N GLY A 816 -14.34 8.55 -18.08
CA GLY A 816 -14.61 8.69 -19.51
C GLY A 816 -13.64 7.89 -20.36
N VAL A 817 -12.35 7.90 -20.03
CA VAL A 817 -11.31 7.09 -20.68
C VAL A 817 -11.61 5.59 -20.51
N VAL A 818 -11.84 5.12 -19.27
CA VAL A 818 -12.16 3.71 -18.99
C VAL A 818 -13.43 3.25 -19.71
N ALA A 819 -14.48 4.08 -19.70
CA ALA A 819 -15.74 3.75 -20.37
C ALA A 819 -15.58 3.66 -21.89
N MET A 820 -14.83 4.57 -22.52
CA MET A 820 -14.51 4.48 -23.95
C MET A 820 -13.66 3.24 -24.25
N GLU A 821 -12.67 2.92 -23.40
CA GLU A 821 -11.83 1.74 -23.55
C GLU A 821 -12.64 0.44 -23.53
N MET A 822 -13.58 0.33 -22.59
CA MET A 822 -14.52 -0.80 -22.52
C MET A 822 -15.43 -0.87 -23.74
N LEU A 823 -15.88 0.26 -24.29
CA LEU A 823 -16.72 0.29 -25.48
C LEU A 823 -15.94 -0.04 -26.76
N MET A 824 -14.67 0.35 -26.84
CA MET A 824 -13.81 0.21 -28.01
C MET A 824 -13.02 -1.10 -28.01
N GLY A 825 -12.87 -1.75 -26.85
CA GLY A 825 -12.00 -2.93 -26.70
C GLY A 825 -10.51 -2.63 -26.77
N LYS A 826 -10.16 -1.34 -26.81
CA LYS A 826 -8.80 -0.82 -26.96
C LYS A 826 -8.71 0.58 -26.37
N TYR A 827 -7.52 0.97 -25.94
CA TYR A 827 -7.25 2.26 -25.33
C TYR A 827 -7.68 3.45 -26.24
N PRO A 828 -8.48 4.42 -25.75
CA PRO A 828 -9.17 5.42 -26.57
C PRO A 828 -8.37 6.70 -26.84
N GLY A 829 -7.11 6.80 -26.37
CA GLY A 829 -6.33 8.04 -26.37
C GLY A 829 -6.25 8.75 -27.73
N GLY A 830 -6.08 8.00 -28.82
CA GLY A 830 -6.03 8.57 -30.18
C GLY A 830 -7.34 9.25 -30.60
N LEU A 831 -8.49 8.70 -30.20
CA LEU A 831 -9.80 9.29 -30.48
C LEU A 831 -10.04 10.54 -29.61
N ILE A 832 -9.67 10.50 -28.33
CA ILE A 832 -9.84 11.63 -27.40
C ILE A 832 -9.01 12.84 -27.87
N SER A 833 -7.73 12.64 -28.19
CA SER A 833 -6.85 13.70 -28.70
C SER A 833 -7.42 14.35 -29.98
N SER A 834 -7.90 13.52 -30.93
CA SER A 834 -8.49 14.01 -32.18
C SER A 834 -9.77 14.84 -31.99
N LEU A 835 -10.49 14.66 -30.88
CA LEU A 835 -11.73 15.40 -30.57
C LEU A 835 -11.48 16.69 -29.77
N GLN A 836 -10.33 16.82 -29.08
CA GLN A 836 -10.01 17.97 -28.22
C GLN A 836 -9.35 19.15 -28.96
N HIS A 837 -8.74 18.93 -30.13
CA HIS A 837 -8.16 19.99 -30.96
C HIS A 837 -9.24 20.69 -31.83
N SER A 838 -9.98 21.63 -31.24
CA SER A 838 -10.76 22.62 -31.99
C SER A 838 -10.91 23.93 -31.19
N PRO A 839 -10.61 25.10 -31.77
CA PRO A 839 -10.86 26.39 -31.11
C PRO A 839 -12.36 26.71 -31.10
N GLN A 840 -12.96 26.73 -29.91
CA GLN A 840 -14.23 27.42 -29.68
C GLN A 840 -13.96 28.89 -29.36
N SER A 841 -13.81 29.72 -30.38
CA SER A 841 -14.24 31.13 -30.38
C SER A 841 -14.00 31.71 -31.76
N LEU A 842 -15.06 32.12 -32.45
CA LEU A 842 -15.19 33.44 -33.08
C LEU A 842 -16.60 33.53 -33.66
N SER A 843 -17.35 34.48 -33.11
CA SER A 843 -18.59 35.03 -33.64
C SER A 843 -18.40 35.54 -35.07
N ALA A 844 -19.50 35.57 -35.80
CA ALA A 844 -19.67 36.16 -37.12
C ALA A 844 -18.92 37.49 -37.31
N GLU A 845 -18.13 37.59 -38.39
CA GLU A 845 -18.28 38.54 -39.50
C GLU A 845 -17.20 38.27 -40.56
N GLY A 846 -17.54 38.42 -41.84
CA GLY A 846 -16.79 37.85 -42.97
C GLY A 846 -15.67 38.72 -43.54
N HIS A 847 -14.74 38.11 -44.27
CA HIS A 847 -14.19 38.63 -45.53
C HIS A 847 -13.32 37.59 -46.25
N ASP A 848 -13.28 37.67 -47.58
CA ASP A 848 -12.54 36.84 -48.52
C ASP A 848 -11.02 36.84 -48.30
N GLY A 849 -10.34 35.76 -48.71
CA GLY A 849 -8.89 35.77 -48.93
C GLY A 849 -8.20 34.41 -48.88
N SER A 850 -7.60 34.03 -50.00
CA SER A 850 -6.76 32.84 -50.24
C SER A 850 -5.67 32.55 -49.19
N GLY A 851 -5.40 31.27 -48.91
CA GLY A 851 -4.14 30.85 -48.29
C GLY A 851 -4.14 29.37 -47.87
N GLY A 852 -3.23 28.57 -48.42
CA GLY A 852 -3.13 27.13 -48.17
C GLY A 852 -2.67 26.77 -46.75
N GLY A 853 -3.36 25.80 -46.15
CA GLY A 853 -3.05 25.21 -44.84
C GLY A 853 -3.86 23.94 -44.58
N GLY A 854 -3.77 22.93 -45.47
CA GLY A 854 -4.70 21.80 -45.53
C GLY A 854 -4.38 20.53 -44.71
N GLY A 855 -3.50 20.59 -43.71
CA GLY A 855 -3.07 19.39 -42.97
C GLY A 855 -3.90 19.06 -41.72
N GLU A 856 -4.13 20.05 -40.86
CA GLU A 856 -4.68 19.82 -39.51
C GLU A 856 -6.21 19.92 -39.45
N GLU A 857 -6.84 20.78 -40.26
CA GLU A 857 -8.31 20.83 -40.40
C GLU A 857 -8.89 19.52 -40.95
N ALA A 858 -8.13 18.80 -41.77
CA ALA A 858 -8.55 17.53 -42.36
C ALA A 858 -8.65 16.39 -41.32
N SER A 859 -7.78 16.38 -40.30
CA SER A 859 -7.69 15.30 -39.31
C SER A 859 -8.81 15.34 -38.25
N ALA A 860 -9.10 16.52 -37.70
CA ALA A 860 -10.23 16.72 -36.78
C ALA A 860 -11.59 16.52 -37.48
N SER A 861 -11.67 16.92 -38.77
CA SER A 861 -12.81 16.66 -39.65
C SER A 861 -12.99 15.17 -39.99
N ALA A 862 -11.89 14.42 -40.15
CA ALA A 862 -11.93 12.98 -40.42
C ALA A 862 -12.44 12.17 -39.21
N SER A 863 -12.01 12.49 -37.99
CA SER A 863 -12.44 11.77 -36.77
C SER A 863 -13.94 11.95 -36.46
N ARG A 864 -14.52 13.11 -36.80
CA ARG A 864 -15.99 13.33 -36.71
C ARG A 864 -16.79 12.55 -37.76
N ARG A 865 -16.16 12.12 -38.86
CA ARG A 865 -16.80 11.31 -39.92
C ARG A 865 -16.74 9.80 -39.65
N LEU A 866 -15.96 9.36 -38.67
CA LEU A 866 -15.90 7.96 -38.26
C LEU A 866 -17.29 7.47 -37.83
N LEU A 867 -17.67 6.29 -38.33
CA LEU A 867 -18.89 5.63 -37.89
C LEU A 867 -18.62 4.99 -36.53
N LEU A 868 -19.56 5.15 -35.59
CA LEU A 868 -19.48 4.56 -34.27
C LEU A 868 -19.30 3.04 -34.38
N LYS A 869 -19.94 2.41 -35.37
CA LYS A 869 -19.79 0.98 -35.64
C LYS A 869 -18.37 0.54 -35.94
N ASP A 870 -17.47 1.42 -36.37
CA ASP A 870 -16.06 1.11 -36.69
C ASP A 870 -15.13 1.45 -35.51
N VAL A 871 -15.66 2.15 -34.50
CA VAL A 871 -14.94 2.61 -33.31
C VAL A 871 -15.15 1.65 -32.13
N VAL A 872 -16.38 1.15 -31.96
CA VAL A 872 -16.70 0.16 -30.93
C VAL A 872 -15.98 -1.18 -31.19
N ASP A 873 -15.86 -2.02 -30.16
CA ASP A 873 -15.11 -3.28 -30.21
C ASP A 873 -15.64 -4.23 -31.29
N GLN A 874 -14.86 -4.39 -32.37
CA GLN A 874 -15.18 -5.24 -33.53
C GLN A 874 -15.13 -6.74 -33.21
N ARG A 875 -14.62 -7.13 -32.04
CA ARG A 875 -14.59 -8.54 -31.62
C ARG A 875 -15.97 -9.02 -31.12
N LEU A 876 -16.92 -8.12 -30.93
CA LEU A 876 -18.29 -8.40 -30.54
C LEU A 876 -19.26 -8.17 -31.71
N ASP A 877 -20.35 -8.94 -31.74
CA ASP A 877 -21.43 -8.71 -32.69
C ASP A 877 -22.03 -7.31 -32.51
N ALA A 878 -22.48 -6.68 -33.60
CA ALA A 878 -23.05 -5.33 -33.54
C ALA A 878 -24.23 -5.28 -32.55
N PRO A 879 -24.28 -4.30 -31.63
CA PRO A 879 -25.36 -4.21 -30.66
C PRO A 879 -26.67 -3.91 -31.39
N ALA A 880 -27.74 -4.62 -31.05
CA ALA A 880 -29.05 -4.49 -31.70
C ALA A 880 -30.13 -3.95 -30.74
N GLY A 881 -31.18 -3.36 -31.32
CA GLY A 881 -32.37 -2.90 -30.59
C GLY A 881 -32.04 -1.96 -29.42
N LYS A 882 -32.59 -2.24 -28.24
CA LYS A 882 -32.39 -1.42 -27.03
C LYS A 882 -30.93 -1.35 -26.58
N LEU A 883 -30.13 -2.38 -26.89
CA LEU A 883 -28.71 -2.44 -26.51
C LEU A 883 -27.87 -1.48 -27.35
N ALA A 884 -28.20 -1.33 -28.64
CA ALA A 884 -27.57 -0.33 -29.52
C ALA A 884 -27.74 1.08 -28.96
N GLY A 885 -28.97 1.42 -28.54
CA GLY A 885 -29.26 2.69 -27.87
C GLY A 885 -28.48 2.89 -26.57
N GLN A 886 -28.26 1.83 -25.78
CA GLN A 886 -27.45 1.90 -24.56
C GLN A 886 -25.96 2.14 -24.84
N VAL A 887 -25.41 1.46 -25.86
CA VAL A 887 -24.01 1.60 -26.28
C VAL A 887 -23.75 3.02 -26.80
N VAL A 888 -24.60 3.52 -27.70
CA VAL A 888 -24.52 4.90 -28.21
C VAL A 888 -24.55 5.90 -27.06
N PHE A 889 -25.52 5.77 -26.16
CA PHE A 889 -25.68 6.68 -25.05
C PHE A 889 -24.48 6.64 -24.07
N ALA A 890 -23.99 5.44 -23.73
CA ALA A 890 -22.79 5.31 -22.91
C ALA A 890 -21.58 5.99 -23.56
N PHE A 891 -21.47 5.93 -24.89
CA PHE A 891 -20.45 6.64 -25.66
C PHE A 891 -20.61 8.17 -25.56
N VAL A 892 -21.84 8.71 -25.66
CA VAL A 892 -22.13 10.15 -25.46
C VAL A 892 -21.72 10.62 -24.07
N VAL A 893 -22.07 9.84 -23.03
CA VAL A 893 -21.70 10.14 -21.65
C VAL A 893 -20.18 10.14 -21.49
N ALA A 894 -19.49 9.13 -22.04
CA ALA A 894 -18.04 9.04 -21.96
C ALA A 894 -17.33 10.21 -22.69
N LEU A 895 -17.83 10.62 -23.87
CA LEU A 895 -17.38 11.81 -24.58
C LEU A 895 -17.55 13.10 -23.77
N SER A 896 -18.66 13.22 -23.04
CA SER A 896 -18.91 14.37 -22.16
C SER A 896 -17.94 14.41 -20.96
N CYS A 897 -17.49 13.24 -20.50
CA CYS A 897 -16.56 13.09 -19.38
C CYS A 897 -15.10 13.45 -19.74
N VAL A 898 -14.67 13.23 -21.00
CA VAL A 898 -13.29 13.49 -21.45
C VAL A 898 -13.05 14.89 -22.02
N ARG A 899 -13.92 15.86 -21.70
CA ARG A 899 -13.75 17.26 -22.12
C ARG A 899 -12.53 17.90 -21.45
N THR A 900 -11.80 18.76 -22.17
CA THR A 900 -10.57 19.39 -21.65
C THR A 900 -10.84 20.28 -20.45
N SER A 901 -11.89 21.11 -20.49
CA SER A 901 -12.28 21.96 -19.36
C SER A 901 -12.98 21.15 -18.26
N PRO A 902 -12.50 21.19 -17.00
CA PRO A 902 -13.14 20.47 -15.89
C PRO A 902 -14.58 20.90 -15.63
N ASP A 903 -14.89 22.18 -15.82
CA ASP A 903 -16.23 22.73 -15.58
C ASP A 903 -17.24 22.28 -16.64
N ALA A 904 -16.76 21.95 -17.85
CA ALA A 904 -17.59 21.44 -18.94
C ALA A 904 -17.94 19.94 -18.83
N ARG A 905 -17.32 19.21 -17.89
CA ARG A 905 -17.61 17.79 -17.61
C ARG A 905 -18.82 17.66 -16.68
N PRO A 906 -19.66 16.62 -16.81
CA PRO A 906 -20.71 16.34 -15.83
C PRO A 906 -20.12 15.97 -14.45
N THR A 907 -20.96 15.92 -13.41
CA THR A 907 -20.59 15.32 -12.13
C THR A 907 -20.78 13.80 -12.18
N MET A 908 -20.07 13.02 -11.37
CA MET A 908 -20.28 11.56 -11.36
C MET A 908 -21.69 11.18 -10.90
N ARG A 909 -22.34 11.98 -10.04
CA ARG A 909 -23.76 11.79 -9.71
C ARG A 909 -24.67 11.93 -10.94
N ALA A 910 -24.45 12.95 -11.77
CA ALA A 910 -25.20 13.12 -13.02
C ALA A 910 -24.92 11.97 -14.00
N VAL A 911 -23.64 11.59 -14.16
CA VAL A 911 -23.23 10.46 -14.99
C VAL A 911 -23.91 9.16 -14.55
N ALA A 912 -23.90 8.84 -13.25
CA ALA A 912 -24.55 7.64 -12.72
C ALA A 912 -26.07 7.67 -12.90
N GLN A 913 -26.73 8.82 -12.72
CA GLN A 913 -28.16 9.00 -12.94
C GLN A 913 -28.54 8.81 -14.40
N GLU A 914 -27.83 9.45 -15.33
CA GLU A 914 -27.99 9.27 -16.79
C GLU A 914 -27.77 7.81 -17.18
N LEU A 915 -26.71 7.19 -16.65
CA LEU A 915 -26.38 5.79 -16.87
C LEU A 915 -27.35 4.81 -16.17
N ALA A 916 -28.23 5.27 -15.27
CA ALA A 916 -29.29 4.48 -14.64
C ALA A 916 -30.70 4.76 -15.19
N ALA A 917 -30.90 5.90 -15.87
CA ALA A 917 -32.20 6.31 -16.40
C ALA A 917 -32.79 5.25 -17.34
N ARG A 918 -34.02 4.81 -17.02
CA ARG A 918 -34.76 3.78 -17.79
C ARG A 918 -35.37 4.32 -19.10
N ARG A 919 -35.51 5.64 -19.24
CA ARG A 919 -35.91 6.28 -20.50
C ARG A 919 -34.68 6.31 -21.40
N ARG A 920 -34.62 5.44 -22.40
CA ARG A 920 -33.51 5.45 -23.37
C ARG A 920 -33.98 5.31 -24.80
N PRO A 921 -33.26 5.96 -25.73
CA PRO A 921 -33.83 6.41 -26.98
C PRO A 921 -33.97 5.24 -27.94
N ILE A 922 -35.06 5.25 -28.68
CA ILE A 922 -35.07 4.63 -30.01
C ILE A 922 -34.04 5.43 -30.81
N LEU A 923 -33.04 4.76 -31.38
CA LEU A 923 -32.08 5.43 -32.25
C LEU A 923 -32.86 6.06 -33.41
N ASP A 924 -32.60 7.33 -33.69
CA ASP A 924 -33.20 8.08 -34.80
C ASP A 924 -32.74 7.56 -36.17
N ARG A 925 -31.70 6.71 -36.19
CA ARG A 925 -31.10 6.08 -37.36
C ARG A 925 -30.46 4.73 -36.99
N PRO A 926 -30.18 3.84 -37.96
CA PRO A 926 -29.48 2.59 -37.71
C PRO A 926 -28.11 2.81 -37.05
N PHE A 927 -27.69 1.91 -36.17
CA PHE A 927 -26.42 2.01 -35.43
C PHE A 927 -25.22 2.15 -36.36
N GLU A 928 -25.30 1.52 -37.53
CA GLU A 928 -24.29 1.50 -38.58
C GLU A 928 -24.07 2.85 -39.25
N MET A 929 -25.04 3.77 -39.12
CA MET A 929 -25.02 5.09 -39.74
C MET A 929 -24.64 6.23 -38.78
N ILE A 930 -24.48 5.93 -37.49
CA ILE A 930 -24.16 6.94 -36.47
C ILE A 930 -22.70 7.36 -36.59
N LYS A 931 -22.43 8.65 -36.76
CA LYS A 931 -21.07 9.20 -36.77
C LYS A 931 -20.68 9.74 -35.40
N ILE A 932 -19.40 9.70 -35.06
CA ILE A 932 -18.89 10.26 -33.80
C ILE A 932 -19.19 11.77 -33.70
N GLY A 933 -19.12 12.51 -34.81
CA GLY A 933 -19.46 13.93 -34.83
C GLY A 933 -20.90 14.24 -34.42
N ASP A 934 -21.84 13.35 -34.73
CA ASP A 934 -23.26 13.48 -34.36
C ASP A 934 -23.45 13.40 -32.83
N LEU A 935 -22.54 12.70 -32.14
CA LEU A 935 -22.58 12.47 -30.70
C LEU A 935 -21.94 13.59 -29.88
N THR A 936 -21.13 14.45 -30.50
CA THR A 936 -20.44 15.56 -29.82
C THR A 936 -21.28 16.85 -29.69
N ASN A 937 -22.34 16.98 -30.48
CA ASN A 937 -23.22 18.16 -30.55
C ASN A 937 -24.59 17.96 -29.87
N SER A 938 -24.86 16.81 -29.27
CA SER A 938 -26.18 16.41 -28.78
C SER A 938 -26.58 16.97 -27.41
N HIS A 939 -25.86 17.97 -26.90
CA HIS A 939 -26.34 18.81 -25.78
C HIS A 939 -26.94 20.10 -26.34
N ARG A 940 -28.11 19.97 -26.95
CA ARG A 940 -29.15 21.00 -26.97
C ARG A 940 -30.45 20.38 -26.49
#